data_AF-A0A2M7KQK9-F1
#
_entry.id   AF-A0A2M7KQK9-F1
#
_cell.length_a   1.000
_cell.length_b   1.000
_cell.length_c   1.000
_cell.angle_alpha   90.00
_cell.angle_beta   90.00
_cell.angle_gamma   90.00
#
_symmetry.space_group_name_H-M   'P 1'
#
loop_
_entity.id
_entity.type
_entity.pdbx_description
1 polymer ?
#
loop_
_entity_poly.entity_id
_entity_poly.type
_entity_poly.pdbx_seq_one_letter_code
_entity_poly.pdbx_strand_id
1 'polypeptide(L)'
;MTTPYLYRATSLLAAALLSACAPLAARLGLAEWSVRRPAPKPRDALQFIAGQPGRLNVRWRAVGAKEWAGDLGTWRASRAGLTATGTGDGLLAASVSASSRHGALRLQVALLATRAAEQPTEVVVRCPFEPAAWQRQFFPRLPYLQQPPEAPVLLRFAADASDATTFAEAPQVGFYPFGVLESNAAFVLWGCPDVGRYAVLSPNLGEPGVPCLSLRPKRLSAGQRVEFDLILMRFDKPATKYRDVLGWYLRSAYSSDPLVRDLFPWDGRPHARPLPVGNLGHGLGRLAQPGLDPARLLDELRRRRVGCVWFQGWGPWDESYPTEGAWFAESWSHYSATQVRDEVAWERQNGLFPLLYCRQFLAEQGVHDAQPPLRTWLGRDENGDRQAWDDYAVPEPARAEVGSPVLQQTCADFGNDAYRIWYEERLKACLTYYQPAGIAWDMGWGAGHTWGHSRANPQTPNGDGMLRAQADLWKWLQANHPEMRTISNEAIGTPSQRFSDAILIEGGFASGKTELDYEAAQALGATVISFEYPAQYAARLAGLPTQSARYVQFRYRAVGLDTKSDRYVVYPSQEIVGKEGPVLACSDLVADGEWHVATADMRKLPAVEEVKGLAFGFDSAAAEAHLWVDYLRFSATPDGPAFPAAANSFPASLADSGVAAWEPRPGWVTNAGPEYGVRRDGQALEFYTRGGMSWSFFPACAELAQEYLHVLSRGACLGSGLRADWTTVNAFSAQAMALSPFAGSKDVTVRPESSGVTASAWGRKGRLLLAAHNGTGQPAAVTVEVSSEPLTRAGVTPGPRALSRLVGRMAEPSGPGPIASHDRRGLRLAVRLQPGEAVLWGNWGWE
;
A
#
# COMPACT_ATOMS: atom_id res chain seq x y z
N MET A 1 9.78 -62.90 -28.27
CA MET A 1 10.45 -62.34 -27.07
C MET A 1 11.13 -61.02 -27.43
N THR A 2 10.43 -59.89 -27.47
CA THR A 2 11.05 -58.56 -27.72
C THR A 2 10.29 -57.37 -27.13
N THR A 3 9.10 -57.59 -26.56
CA THR A 3 8.22 -56.53 -26.05
C THR A 3 8.65 -55.82 -24.74
N PRO A 4 9.38 -56.44 -23.77
CA PRO A 4 9.72 -55.75 -22.53
C PRO A 4 10.91 -54.77 -22.65
N TYR A 5 11.74 -54.89 -23.70
CA TYR A 5 12.89 -54.00 -23.90
C TYR A 5 12.51 -52.65 -24.51
N LEU A 6 11.54 -52.62 -25.43
CA LEU A 6 11.07 -51.38 -26.03
C LEU A 6 10.39 -50.47 -25.01
N TYR A 7 9.64 -51.04 -24.05
CA TYR A 7 8.96 -50.27 -23.00
C TYR A 7 9.93 -49.65 -22.00
N ARG A 8 11.02 -50.36 -21.66
CA ARG A 8 12.09 -49.81 -20.81
C ARG A 8 12.87 -48.71 -21.52
N ALA A 9 13.17 -48.88 -22.80
CA ALA A 9 13.89 -47.89 -23.59
C ALA A 9 13.08 -46.59 -23.77
N THR A 10 11.78 -46.67 -24.07
CA THR A 10 10.92 -45.47 -24.17
C THR A 10 10.70 -44.79 -22.82
N SER A 11 10.59 -45.56 -21.73
CA SER A 11 10.46 -45.00 -20.37
C SER A 11 11.73 -44.27 -19.92
N LEU A 12 12.91 -44.82 -20.23
CA LEU A 12 14.20 -44.18 -19.94
C LEU A 12 14.43 -42.94 -20.80
N LEU A 13 14.05 -42.98 -22.08
CA LEU A 13 14.15 -41.82 -22.97
C LEU A 13 13.21 -40.69 -22.53
N ALA A 14 11.98 -41.02 -22.13
CA ALA A 14 11.03 -40.05 -21.59
C ALA A 14 11.52 -39.45 -20.26
N ALA A 15 12.11 -40.25 -19.37
CA ALA A 15 12.68 -39.78 -18.11
C ALA A 15 13.92 -38.89 -18.32
N ALA A 16 14.77 -39.22 -19.30
CA ALA A 16 15.93 -38.42 -19.68
C ALA A 16 15.51 -37.10 -20.34
N LEU A 17 14.51 -37.10 -21.21
CA LEU A 17 13.94 -35.89 -21.81
C LEU A 17 13.25 -35.00 -20.77
N LEU A 18 12.50 -35.57 -19.82
CA LEU A 18 11.91 -34.83 -18.71
C LEU A 18 12.97 -34.22 -17.80
N SER A 19 14.07 -34.93 -17.52
CA SER A 19 15.19 -34.42 -16.73
C SER A 19 15.99 -33.33 -17.47
N ALA A 20 16.17 -33.47 -18.78
CA ALA A 20 16.85 -32.47 -19.62
C ALA A 20 16.00 -31.21 -19.83
N CYS A 21 14.67 -31.34 -19.85
CA CYS A 21 13.74 -30.22 -19.96
C CYS A 21 13.41 -29.56 -18.61
N ALA A 22 13.68 -30.19 -17.47
CA ALA A 22 13.39 -29.64 -16.14
C ALA A 22 14.05 -28.26 -15.87
N PRO A 23 15.30 -27.98 -16.27
CA PRO A 23 15.90 -26.65 -16.14
C PRO A 23 15.25 -25.61 -17.06
N LEU A 24 14.78 -26.02 -18.24
CA LEU A 24 14.04 -25.16 -19.17
C LEU A 24 12.64 -24.86 -18.64
N ALA A 25 11.95 -25.86 -18.10
CA ALA A 25 10.68 -25.73 -17.40
C ALA A 25 10.81 -24.82 -16.16
N ALA A 26 11.88 -24.97 -15.36
CA ALA A 26 12.17 -24.08 -14.23
C ALA A 26 12.47 -22.64 -14.68
N ARG A 27 13.25 -22.45 -15.75
CA ARG A 27 13.49 -21.12 -16.36
C ARG A 27 12.24 -20.47 -16.95
N LEU A 28 11.27 -21.27 -17.38
CA LEU A 28 9.99 -20.82 -17.91
C LEU A 28 8.89 -20.70 -16.85
N GLY A 29 9.19 -20.91 -15.56
CA GLY A 29 8.20 -20.87 -14.47
C GLY A 29 7.23 -22.06 -14.44
N LEU A 30 7.49 -23.12 -15.22
CA LEU A 30 6.70 -24.35 -15.27
C LEU A 30 7.04 -25.34 -14.14
N ALA A 31 8.03 -25.06 -13.30
CA ALA A 31 8.33 -25.92 -12.15
C ALA A 31 7.28 -25.80 -11.03
N GLU A 32 6.63 -24.64 -10.86
CA GLU A 32 5.45 -24.50 -9.97
C GLU A 32 4.26 -25.36 -10.42
N TRP A 33 4.26 -25.78 -11.69
CA TRP A 33 3.24 -26.67 -12.26
C TRP A 33 3.34 -28.12 -11.75
N SER A 34 4.43 -28.50 -11.07
CA SER A 34 4.72 -29.89 -10.68
C SER A 34 4.04 -30.37 -9.38
N VAL A 35 3.34 -29.49 -8.65
CA VAL A 35 2.40 -29.89 -7.58
C VAL A 35 0.94 -29.84 -8.08
N ARG A 36 0.73 -30.01 -9.39
CA ARG A 36 -0.61 -30.30 -9.89
C ARG A 36 -0.99 -31.71 -9.45
N ARG A 37 -1.76 -31.79 -8.36
CA ARG A 37 -2.77 -32.85 -8.27
C ARG A 37 -3.54 -32.85 -9.60
N PRO A 38 -3.89 -34.02 -10.18
CA PRO A 38 -4.79 -34.05 -11.33
C PRO A 38 -5.99 -33.15 -11.02
N ALA A 39 -6.41 -32.34 -12.01
CA ALA A 39 -7.53 -31.42 -11.84
C ALA A 39 -8.64 -32.16 -11.09
N PRO A 40 -9.02 -31.73 -9.87
CA PRO A 40 -9.94 -32.49 -9.06
C PRO A 40 -11.19 -32.68 -9.89
N LYS A 41 -11.73 -33.91 -9.93
CA LYS A 41 -13.03 -34.13 -10.57
C LYS A 41 -13.98 -33.11 -9.94
N PRO A 42 -14.93 -32.50 -10.67
CA PRO A 42 -15.80 -31.46 -10.11
C PRO A 42 -16.43 -31.85 -8.76
N ARG A 43 -16.74 -33.14 -8.57
CA ARG A 43 -17.17 -33.72 -7.29
C ARG A 43 -16.13 -33.61 -6.17
N ASP A 44 -14.88 -33.96 -6.43
CA ASP A 44 -13.79 -33.91 -5.47
C ASP A 44 -13.45 -32.45 -5.15
N ALA A 45 -13.48 -31.56 -6.15
CA ALA A 45 -13.32 -30.12 -5.96
C ALA A 45 -14.42 -29.56 -5.06
N LEU A 46 -15.67 -29.95 -5.31
CA LEU A 46 -16.82 -29.56 -4.49
C LEU A 46 -16.69 -30.08 -3.06
N GLN A 47 -16.37 -31.37 -2.86
CA GLN A 47 -16.11 -31.98 -1.55
C GLN A 47 -14.92 -31.36 -0.80
N PHE A 48 -13.93 -30.87 -1.55
CA PHE A 48 -12.70 -30.28 -1.01
C PHE A 48 -12.85 -28.79 -0.67
N ILE A 49 -13.76 -28.07 -1.34
CA ILE A 49 -14.01 -26.64 -1.16
C ILE A 49 -15.09 -26.36 -0.08
N ALA A 50 -15.98 -27.32 0.26
CA ALA A 50 -17.03 -27.13 1.27
C ALA A 50 -17.24 -28.32 2.24
N GLY A 51 -17.43 -27.99 3.52
CA GLY A 51 -17.99 -28.88 4.55
C GLY A 51 -19.45 -29.33 4.31
N GLN A 52 -20.13 -28.87 3.25
CA GLN A 52 -21.21 -29.58 2.56
C GLN A 52 -21.34 -29.03 1.12
N PRO A 53 -20.98 -29.80 0.09
CA PRO A 53 -21.17 -29.38 -1.29
C PRO A 53 -22.49 -29.90 -1.82
N GLY A 54 -23.18 -29.06 -2.59
CA GLY A 54 -24.25 -29.55 -3.47
C GLY A 54 -25.48 -28.65 -3.54
N ARG A 55 -25.34 -27.36 -3.22
CA ARG A 55 -26.39 -26.39 -3.49
C ARG A 55 -25.78 -25.20 -4.22
N LEU A 56 -26.09 -25.10 -5.50
CA LEU A 56 -26.11 -23.82 -6.18
C LEU A 56 -27.57 -23.34 -6.08
N ASN A 57 -27.81 -22.06 -5.83
CA ASN A 57 -29.17 -21.50 -5.89
C ASN A 57 -29.13 -20.29 -6.82
N VAL A 58 -30.12 -20.19 -7.71
CA VAL A 58 -30.37 -19.00 -8.52
C VAL A 58 -31.69 -18.41 -8.08
N ARG A 59 -31.69 -17.11 -7.78
CA ARG A 59 -32.88 -16.38 -7.38
C ARG A 59 -32.95 -15.03 -8.08
N TRP A 60 -34.13 -14.44 -8.10
CA TRP A 60 -34.31 -13.11 -8.65
C TRP A 60 -35.30 -12.28 -7.83
N ARG A 61 -35.29 -10.96 -8.04
CA ARG A 61 -36.31 -10.04 -7.53
C ARG A 61 -36.35 -8.78 -8.39
N ALA A 62 -37.41 -7.98 -8.29
CA ALA A 62 -37.35 -6.60 -8.74
C ALA A 62 -36.36 -5.82 -7.85
N VAL A 63 -35.56 -4.91 -8.42
CA VAL A 63 -34.67 -4.05 -7.63
C VAL A 63 -35.52 -3.24 -6.63
N GLY A 64 -35.10 -3.21 -5.37
CA GLY A 64 -35.85 -2.59 -4.27
C GLY A 64 -36.89 -3.49 -3.58
N ALA A 65 -37.21 -4.66 -4.13
CA ALA A 65 -38.10 -5.61 -3.46
C ALA A 65 -37.41 -6.30 -2.26
N LYS A 66 -38.16 -6.53 -1.18
CA LYS A 66 -37.65 -7.23 0.02
C LYS A 66 -37.59 -8.75 -0.15
N GLU A 67 -38.55 -9.30 -0.89
CA GLU A 67 -38.69 -10.75 -1.05
C GLU A 67 -37.96 -11.25 -2.30
N TRP A 68 -37.28 -12.38 -2.16
CA TRP A 68 -36.66 -13.08 -3.29
C TRP A 68 -37.68 -14.04 -3.91
N ALA A 69 -37.86 -13.92 -5.21
CA ALA A 69 -38.70 -14.80 -6.02
C ALA A 69 -37.84 -15.88 -6.72
N GLY A 70 -38.51 -16.95 -7.15
CA GLY A 70 -37.95 -18.06 -7.91
C GLY A 70 -36.78 -18.77 -7.22
N ASP A 71 -37.05 -19.89 -6.53
CA ASP A 71 -36.02 -20.92 -6.37
C ASP A 71 -35.98 -21.72 -7.67
N LEU A 72 -35.06 -21.37 -8.58
CA LEU A 72 -34.87 -22.11 -9.84
C LEU A 72 -34.31 -23.53 -9.61
N GLY A 73 -34.05 -23.92 -8.35
CA GLY A 73 -33.74 -25.28 -7.96
C GLY A 73 -32.47 -25.35 -7.12
N THR A 74 -32.40 -26.37 -6.26
CA THR A 74 -31.15 -26.79 -5.60
C THR A 74 -30.44 -27.82 -6.48
N TRP A 75 -29.26 -27.50 -7.01
CA TRP A 75 -28.52 -28.43 -7.85
C TRP A 75 -27.43 -29.20 -7.10
N ARG A 76 -27.53 -30.54 -7.10
CA ARG A 76 -26.51 -31.46 -6.55
C ARG A 76 -25.61 -32.00 -7.66
N ALA A 77 -24.31 -32.00 -7.44
CA ALA A 77 -23.34 -32.53 -8.40
C ALA A 77 -23.43 -34.06 -8.54
N SER A 78 -23.41 -34.57 -9.78
CA SER A 78 -23.34 -36.01 -10.11
C SER A 78 -22.01 -36.39 -10.80
N ARG A 79 -21.72 -37.69 -10.96
CA ARG A 79 -20.47 -38.21 -11.56
C ARG A 79 -20.28 -37.88 -13.06
N ALA A 80 -21.33 -37.48 -13.79
CA ALA A 80 -21.33 -37.36 -15.26
C ALA A 80 -21.36 -35.92 -15.79
N GLY A 81 -21.40 -34.92 -14.91
CA GLY A 81 -21.67 -33.52 -15.26
C GLY A 81 -22.87 -32.98 -14.47
N LEU A 82 -22.93 -31.65 -14.38
CA LEU A 82 -24.09 -30.90 -13.90
C LEU A 82 -24.70 -30.28 -15.16
N THR A 83 -25.88 -30.73 -15.54
CA THR A 83 -26.76 -30.05 -16.50
C THR A 83 -28.17 -30.21 -15.95
N ALA A 84 -28.84 -29.12 -15.62
CA ALA A 84 -30.18 -29.15 -15.06
C ALA A 84 -30.93 -27.88 -15.46
N THR A 85 -32.18 -28.06 -15.87
CA THR A 85 -33.12 -26.99 -16.21
C THR A 85 -34.15 -26.86 -15.12
N GLY A 86 -34.21 -25.71 -14.46
CA GLY A 86 -35.25 -25.39 -13.49
C GLY A 86 -36.17 -24.31 -14.03
N THR A 87 -37.48 -24.52 -13.89
CA THR A 87 -38.52 -23.53 -14.16
C THR A 87 -38.94 -22.95 -12.82
N GLY A 88 -38.51 -21.73 -12.48
CA GLY A 88 -39.06 -21.04 -11.31
C GLY A 88 -40.50 -20.61 -11.55
N ASP A 89 -40.88 -19.50 -10.93
CA ASP A 89 -42.09 -18.69 -11.18
C ASP A 89 -42.31 -18.23 -12.65
N GLY A 90 -41.53 -18.76 -13.61
CA GLY A 90 -41.71 -18.57 -15.03
C GLY A 90 -41.06 -17.32 -15.62
N LEU A 91 -40.18 -16.62 -14.89
CA LEU A 91 -39.38 -15.51 -15.47
C LEU A 91 -38.04 -15.97 -16.08
N LEU A 92 -37.36 -16.91 -15.44
CA LEU A 92 -36.03 -17.38 -15.85
C LEU A 92 -36.00 -18.91 -15.93
N ALA A 93 -35.35 -19.44 -16.97
CA ALA A 93 -34.92 -20.83 -17.05
C ALA A 93 -33.40 -20.89 -16.89
N ALA A 94 -32.92 -21.65 -15.90
CA ALA A 94 -31.49 -21.77 -15.64
C ALA A 94 -30.90 -23.03 -16.30
N SER A 95 -29.66 -22.94 -16.76
CA SER A 95 -28.83 -24.07 -17.11
C SER A 95 -27.45 -23.88 -16.47
N VAL A 96 -26.87 -24.96 -15.97
CA VAL A 96 -25.58 -24.94 -15.27
C VAL A 96 -24.67 -25.94 -15.95
N SER A 97 -23.39 -25.62 -16.11
CA SER A 97 -22.34 -26.56 -16.43
C SER A 97 -21.16 -26.40 -15.47
N ALA A 98 -20.51 -27.52 -15.13
CA ALA A 98 -19.35 -27.54 -14.26
C ALA A 98 -18.15 -28.13 -14.99
N SER A 99 -17.02 -27.44 -14.96
CA SER A 99 -15.76 -27.86 -15.57
C SER A 99 -14.58 -27.54 -14.66
N SER A 100 -13.38 -28.00 -15.02
CA SER A 100 -12.15 -27.53 -14.36
C SER A 100 -11.41 -26.56 -15.27
N ARG A 101 -10.90 -25.46 -14.70
CA ARG A 101 -10.09 -24.47 -15.39
C ARG A 101 -8.93 -24.05 -14.49
N HIS A 102 -7.69 -24.23 -14.97
CA HIS A 102 -6.46 -23.89 -14.23
C HIS A 102 -6.39 -24.43 -12.79
N GLY A 103 -6.99 -25.60 -12.54
CA GLY A 103 -7.05 -26.22 -11.21
C GLY A 103 -8.23 -25.77 -10.33
N ALA A 104 -8.98 -24.75 -10.75
CA ALA A 104 -10.22 -24.33 -10.11
C ALA A 104 -11.43 -25.12 -10.63
N LEU A 105 -12.50 -25.11 -9.83
CA LEU A 105 -13.83 -25.47 -10.29
C LEU A 105 -14.43 -24.26 -11.00
N ARG A 106 -14.87 -24.43 -12.25
CA ARG A 106 -15.59 -23.42 -13.02
C ARG A 106 -17.05 -23.83 -13.13
N LEU A 107 -17.96 -22.93 -12.76
CA LEU A 107 -19.41 -23.09 -12.89
C LEU A 107 -19.91 -22.05 -13.88
N GLN A 108 -20.46 -22.48 -15.01
CA GLN A 108 -21.10 -21.58 -15.96
C GLN A 108 -22.61 -21.72 -15.77
N VAL A 109 -23.27 -20.61 -15.42
CA VAL A 109 -24.72 -20.56 -15.23
C VAL A 109 -25.30 -19.66 -16.31
N ALA A 110 -26.13 -20.20 -17.19
CA ALA A 110 -26.83 -19.44 -18.19
C ALA A 110 -28.33 -19.40 -17.88
N LEU A 111 -28.87 -18.20 -17.79
CA LEU A 111 -30.25 -17.91 -17.47
C LEU A 111 -30.93 -17.36 -18.73
N LEU A 112 -32.02 -17.99 -19.15
CA LEU A 112 -32.82 -17.54 -20.27
C LEU A 112 -34.10 -16.89 -19.74
N ALA A 113 -34.33 -15.62 -20.07
CA ALA A 113 -35.58 -14.95 -19.76
C ALA A 113 -36.72 -15.58 -20.56
N THR A 114 -37.66 -16.22 -19.88
CA THR A 114 -38.82 -16.88 -20.51
C THR A 114 -39.94 -15.90 -20.84
N ARG A 115 -39.91 -14.70 -20.26
CA ARG A 115 -40.77 -13.55 -20.59
C ARG A 115 -40.03 -12.24 -20.32
N ALA A 116 -40.55 -11.13 -20.83
CA ALA A 116 -39.98 -9.82 -20.60
C ALA A 116 -40.25 -9.31 -19.16
N ALA A 117 -39.32 -8.51 -18.64
CA ALA A 117 -39.48 -7.69 -17.44
C ALA A 117 -38.98 -6.27 -17.72
N GLU A 118 -39.90 -5.30 -17.74
CA GLU A 118 -39.62 -3.89 -18.04
C GLU A 118 -39.02 -3.11 -16.86
N GLN A 119 -39.09 -3.68 -15.66
CA GLN A 119 -38.54 -3.11 -14.45
C GLN A 119 -37.14 -3.66 -14.16
N PRO A 120 -36.27 -2.87 -13.50
CA PRO A 120 -34.97 -3.35 -13.06
C PRO A 120 -35.10 -4.64 -12.25
N THR A 121 -34.32 -5.64 -12.62
CA THR A 121 -34.39 -6.99 -12.04
C THR A 121 -33.02 -7.36 -11.50
N GLU A 122 -32.93 -7.74 -10.23
CA GLU A 122 -31.73 -8.32 -9.65
C GLU A 122 -31.78 -9.84 -9.76
N VAL A 123 -30.72 -10.43 -10.31
CA VAL A 123 -30.56 -11.88 -10.44
C VAL A 123 -29.29 -12.30 -9.72
N VAL A 124 -29.40 -13.29 -8.85
CA VAL A 124 -28.31 -13.79 -7.99
C VAL A 124 -28.00 -15.25 -8.31
N VAL A 125 -26.71 -15.57 -8.35
CA VAL A 125 -26.18 -16.93 -8.25
C VAL A 125 -25.38 -17.08 -6.96
N ARG A 126 -25.70 -18.11 -6.15
CA ARG A 126 -25.00 -18.38 -4.89
C ARG A 126 -24.57 -19.83 -4.72
N CYS A 127 -23.48 -20.06 -3.99
CA CYS A 127 -23.01 -21.40 -3.59
C CYS A 127 -22.74 -21.47 -2.07
N PRO A 128 -23.76 -21.46 -1.19
CA PRO A 128 -23.60 -21.10 0.21
C PRO A 128 -22.63 -22.03 0.96
N PHE A 129 -21.60 -21.43 1.56
CA PHE A 129 -20.74 -22.02 2.56
C PHE A 129 -21.26 -21.72 3.97
N GLU A 130 -20.91 -22.58 4.93
CA GLU A 130 -21.16 -22.37 6.36
C GLU A 130 -20.27 -21.23 6.89
N PRO A 131 -20.83 -20.10 7.33
CA PRO A 131 -20.04 -18.94 7.79
C PRO A 131 -19.11 -19.28 8.96
N ALA A 132 -19.56 -20.13 9.89
CA ALA A 132 -18.80 -20.53 11.08
C ALA A 132 -17.49 -21.29 10.79
N ALA A 133 -17.30 -21.77 9.55
CA ALA A 133 -16.05 -22.42 9.13
C ALA A 133 -14.93 -21.41 8.76
N TRP A 134 -15.26 -20.12 8.69
CA TRP A 134 -14.38 -19.07 8.22
C TRP A 134 -14.14 -18.02 9.30
N GLN A 135 -13.00 -17.36 9.25
CA GLN A 135 -12.64 -16.28 10.17
C GLN A 135 -13.09 -14.93 9.63
N ARG A 136 -12.94 -14.74 8.32
CA ARG A 136 -13.31 -13.52 7.61
C ARG A 136 -13.56 -13.79 6.14
N GLN A 137 -14.26 -12.87 5.51
CA GLN A 137 -14.27 -12.67 4.07
C GLN A 137 -13.61 -11.34 3.74
N PHE A 138 -13.00 -11.24 2.56
CA PHE A 138 -12.45 -9.97 2.11
C PHE A 138 -12.51 -9.81 0.59
N PHE A 139 -12.45 -8.55 0.16
CA PHE A 139 -12.64 -8.14 -1.22
C PHE A 139 -11.53 -7.18 -1.66
N PRO A 140 -10.96 -7.37 -2.85
CA PRO A 140 -9.99 -6.45 -3.41
C PRO A 140 -10.62 -5.07 -3.66
N ARG A 141 -10.16 -4.07 -2.93
CA ARG A 141 -10.42 -2.63 -3.13
C ARG A 141 -9.43 -1.80 -2.32
N LEU A 142 -9.56 -0.48 -2.36
CA LEU A 142 -8.72 0.44 -1.61
C LEU A 142 -9.45 1.06 -0.39
N PRO A 143 -8.90 0.95 0.84
CA PRO A 143 -8.11 -0.19 1.31
C PRO A 143 -8.92 -1.50 1.18
N TYR A 144 -8.26 -2.66 1.34
CA TYR A 144 -8.95 -3.96 1.24
C TYR A 144 -10.13 -4.05 2.21
N LEU A 145 -11.32 -4.40 1.70
CA LEU A 145 -12.51 -4.54 2.54
C LEU A 145 -12.49 -5.90 3.23
N GLN A 146 -12.42 -5.89 4.56
CA GLN A 146 -12.48 -7.08 5.39
C GLN A 146 -13.75 -7.07 6.22
N GLN A 147 -14.41 -8.22 6.29
CA GLN A 147 -15.69 -8.37 6.97
C GLN A 147 -15.80 -9.74 7.64
N PRO A 148 -16.61 -9.88 8.70
CA PRO A 148 -17.05 -11.18 9.16
C PRO A 148 -17.70 -12.00 8.02
N PRO A 149 -17.57 -13.34 8.00
CA PRO A 149 -18.12 -14.19 6.92
C PRO A 149 -19.63 -14.03 6.67
N GLU A 150 -20.39 -13.66 7.70
CA GLU A 150 -21.84 -13.45 7.68
C GLU A 150 -22.26 -12.03 7.30
N ALA A 151 -21.33 -11.07 7.28
CA ALA A 151 -21.66 -9.68 7.01
C ALA A 151 -22.19 -9.49 5.59
N PRO A 152 -23.24 -8.66 5.40
CA PRO A 152 -23.70 -8.28 4.07
C PRO A 152 -22.69 -7.34 3.42
N VAL A 153 -22.39 -7.58 2.15
CA VAL A 153 -21.57 -6.67 1.33
C VAL A 153 -22.28 -6.43 0.02
N LEU A 154 -22.15 -5.22 -0.52
CA LEU A 154 -22.60 -4.85 -1.85
C LEU A 154 -21.47 -4.06 -2.51
N LEU A 155 -20.68 -4.75 -3.34
CA LEU A 155 -19.58 -4.17 -4.10
C LEU A 155 -19.83 -4.36 -5.58
N ARG A 156 -19.80 -3.28 -6.34
CA ARG A 156 -19.86 -3.37 -7.81
C ARG A 156 -18.46 -3.41 -8.41
N PHE A 157 -18.35 -4.07 -9.55
CA PHE A 157 -17.15 -4.15 -10.36
C PHE A 157 -17.51 -3.84 -11.82
N ALA A 158 -16.66 -3.03 -12.46
CA ALA A 158 -16.89 -2.43 -13.78
C ALA A 158 -18.18 -1.59 -13.83
N ALA A 159 -18.46 -0.99 -14.98
CA ALA A 159 -19.74 -0.38 -15.30
C ALA A 159 -20.33 -1.01 -16.55
N ASP A 160 -21.66 -1.04 -16.59
CA ASP A 160 -22.44 -1.43 -17.75
C ASP A 160 -23.65 -0.50 -17.83
N ALA A 161 -23.86 0.14 -18.99
CA ALA A 161 -24.98 1.06 -19.19
C ALA A 161 -26.36 0.39 -19.02
N SER A 162 -26.42 -0.94 -19.14
CA SER A 162 -27.61 -1.75 -18.92
C SER A 162 -27.81 -2.18 -17.46
N ASP A 163 -26.87 -1.92 -16.56
CA ASP A 163 -27.01 -2.22 -15.14
C ASP A 163 -27.78 -1.12 -14.39
N ALA A 164 -28.58 -1.53 -13.41
CA ALA A 164 -29.46 -0.66 -12.64
C ALA A 164 -28.90 -0.28 -11.26
N THR A 165 -27.69 -0.73 -10.91
CA THR A 165 -27.05 -0.38 -9.62
C THR A 165 -26.58 1.05 -9.68
N THR A 166 -27.07 1.87 -8.75
CA THR A 166 -26.65 3.27 -8.63
C THR A 166 -25.48 3.41 -7.65
N PHE A 167 -24.70 4.47 -7.78
CA PHE A 167 -23.67 4.80 -6.77
C PHE A 167 -24.25 4.97 -5.35
N ALA A 168 -25.47 5.52 -5.22
CA ALA A 168 -26.13 5.66 -3.92
C ALA A 168 -26.41 4.31 -3.25
N GLU A 169 -26.72 3.26 -4.04
CA GLU A 169 -26.96 1.91 -3.54
C GLU A 169 -25.66 1.16 -3.21
N ALA A 170 -24.67 1.24 -4.10
CA ALA A 170 -23.40 0.54 -3.99
C ALA A 170 -22.24 1.54 -4.12
N PRO A 171 -21.98 2.37 -3.08
CA PRO A 171 -20.95 3.40 -3.13
C PRO A 171 -19.53 2.80 -3.16
N GLN A 172 -19.40 1.51 -2.86
CA GLN A 172 -18.13 0.82 -2.83
C GLN A 172 -17.87 0.07 -4.13
N VAL A 173 -16.63 0.15 -4.61
CA VAL A 173 -16.18 -0.47 -5.86
C VAL A 173 -15.07 -1.47 -5.56
N GLY A 174 -15.18 -2.68 -6.12
CA GLY A 174 -14.13 -3.68 -6.09
C GLY A 174 -13.10 -3.46 -7.22
N PHE A 175 -11.84 -3.83 -7.00
CA PHE A 175 -10.86 -3.95 -8.08
C PHE A 175 -11.17 -5.13 -8.97
N TYR A 176 -11.71 -6.22 -8.42
CA TYR A 176 -11.97 -7.43 -9.18
C TYR A 176 -13.36 -7.96 -8.87
N PRO A 177 -13.98 -8.72 -9.81
CA PRO A 177 -15.24 -9.39 -9.57
C PRO A 177 -15.06 -10.68 -8.76
N PHE A 178 -14.27 -10.65 -7.69
CA PHE A 178 -14.04 -11.80 -6.79
C PHE A 178 -13.97 -11.41 -5.32
N GLY A 179 -14.26 -12.37 -4.45
CA GLY A 179 -14.01 -12.33 -3.01
C GLY A 179 -13.17 -13.52 -2.54
N VAL A 180 -12.72 -13.46 -1.29
CA VAL A 180 -11.95 -14.55 -0.67
C VAL A 180 -12.51 -14.83 0.72
N LEU A 181 -12.61 -16.12 1.04
CA LEU A 181 -12.85 -16.60 2.40
C LEU A 181 -11.55 -17.10 3.01
N GLU A 182 -11.30 -16.74 4.26
CA GLU A 182 -10.08 -17.13 4.96
C GLU A 182 -10.39 -17.88 6.26
N SER A 183 -9.60 -18.92 6.50
CA SER A 183 -9.49 -19.64 7.76
C SER A 183 -8.03 -19.78 8.18
N ASN A 184 -7.76 -20.42 9.31
CA ASN A 184 -6.40 -20.83 9.68
C ASN A 184 -5.78 -21.82 8.67
N ALA A 185 -6.61 -22.63 8.00
CA ALA A 185 -6.14 -23.74 7.16
C ALA A 185 -6.06 -23.39 5.67
N ALA A 186 -6.82 -22.41 5.19
CA ALA A 186 -6.91 -22.12 3.76
C ALA A 186 -7.50 -20.75 3.43
N PHE A 187 -7.21 -20.32 2.20
CA PHE A 187 -7.99 -19.34 1.45
C PHE A 187 -8.91 -20.05 0.44
N VAL A 188 -10.12 -19.53 0.23
CA VAL A 188 -10.99 -19.91 -0.88
C VAL A 188 -11.36 -18.67 -1.67
N LEU A 189 -10.81 -18.56 -2.88
CA LEU A 189 -11.19 -17.53 -3.84
C LEU A 189 -12.46 -17.95 -4.56
N TRP A 190 -13.36 -16.98 -4.76
CA TRP A 190 -14.59 -17.14 -5.52
C TRP A 190 -14.89 -15.89 -6.34
N GLY A 191 -15.40 -16.02 -7.55
CA GLY A 191 -15.74 -14.85 -8.37
C GLY A 191 -15.78 -15.12 -9.86
N CYS A 192 -15.78 -14.07 -10.66
CA CYS A 192 -15.73 -14.14 -12.11
C CYS A 192 -14.27 -14.12 -12.61
N PRO A 193 -13.87 -15.00 -13.55
CA PRO A 193 -12.58 -14.91 -14.21
C PRO A 193 -12.53 -13.84 -15.32
N ASP A 194 -13.68 -13.26 -15.70
CA ASP A 194 -13.78 -12.20 -16.69
C ASP A 194 -13.71 -10.82 -16.01
N VAL A 195 -12.63 -10.07 -16.22
CA VAL A 195 -12.44 -8.73 -15.67
C VAL A 195 -12.98 -7.62 -16.58
N GLY A 196 -13.49 -7.96 -17.77
CA GLY A 196 -14.13 -6.98 -18.67
C GLY A 196 -15.65 -6.92 -18.50
N ARG A 197 -16.20 -7.62 -17.51
CA ARG A 197 -17.63 -7.82 -17.36
C ARG A 197 -18.13 -7.27 -16.03
N TYR A 198 -19.27 -6.58 -16.11
CA TYR A 198 -19.97 -6.11 -14.93
C TYR A 198 -20.37 -7.24 -13.99
N ALA A 199 -20.18 -7.01 -12.69
CA ALA A 199 -20.64 -7.91 -11.64
C ALA A 199 -20.87 -7.16 -10.33
N VAL A 200 -21.83 -7.64 -9.54
CA VAL A 200 -22.03 -7.21 -8.16
C VAL A 200 -21.69 -8.37 -7.22
N LEU A 201 -20.77 -8.13 -6.30
CA LEU A 201 -20.47 -9.01 -5.17
C LEU A 201 -21.45 -8.66 -4.05
N SER A 202 -22.44 -9.54 -3.85
CA SER A 202 -23.59 -9.29 -2.96
C SER A 202 -23.77 -10.37 -1.88
N PRO A 203 -22.72 -10.80 -1.16
CA PRO A 203 -22.85 -11.83 -0.14
C PRO A 203 -23.83 -11.40 0.96
N ASN A 204 -24.65 -12.35 1.43
CA ASN A 204 -25.50 -12.22 2.62
C ASN A 204 -26.56 -11.08 2.61
N LEU A 205 -26.83 -10.40 1.49
CA LEU A 205 -27.82 -9.28 1.42
C LEU A 205 -29.30 -9.69 1.58
N GLY A 206 -29.61 -10.98 1.50
CA GLY A 206 -30.98 -11.48 1.63
C GLY A 206 -31.10 -12.75 2.46
N GLU A 207 -30.12 -13.64 2.34
CA GLU A 207 -29.96 -14.83 3.18
C GLU A 207 -28.47 -15.10 3.36
N PRO A 208 -28.04 -15.62 4.52
CA PRO A 208 -26.65 -16.03 4.73
C PRO A 208 -26.18 -17.04 3.68
N GLY A 209 -25.01 -16.77 3.07
CA GLY A 209 -24.40 -17.58 2.04
C GLY A 209 -23.39 -16.81 1.18
N VAL A 210 -22.12 -17.20 1.31
CA VAL A 210 -21.00 -16.86 0.41
C VAL A 210 -20.64 -18.12 -0.38
N PRO A 211 -20.20 -18.07 -1.65
CA PRO A 211 -20.08 -16.91 -2.53
C PRO A 211 -21.42 -16.52 -3.15
N CYS A 212 -21.56 -15.25 -3.52
CA CYS A 212 -22.77 -14.69 -4.12
C CYS A 212 -22.40 -13.62 -5.16
N LEU A 213 -22.82 -13.83 -6.40
CA LEU A 213 -22.71 -12.86 -7.49
C LEU A 213 -24.10 -12.45 -7.96
N SER A 214 -24.32 -11.16 -8.18
CA SER A 214 -25.52 -10.64 -8.82
C SER A 214 -25.24 -9.80 -10.07
N LEU A 215 -26.27 -9.73 -10.90
CA LEU A 215 -26.41 -8.80 -12.02
C LEU A 215 -27.74 -8.07 -11.83
N ARG A 216 -27.81 -6.78 -12.18
CA ARG A 216 -29.03 -5.97 -12.06
C ARG A 216 -29.44 -5.35 -13.39
N PRO A 217 -29.80 -6.13 -14.42
CA PRO A 217 -30.28 -5.56 -15.68
C PRO A 217 -31.44 -4.58 -15.46
N LYS A 218 -31.37 -3.40 -16.09
CA LYS A 218 -32.46 -2.41 -16.14
C LYS A 218 -33.74 -2.99 -16.72
N ARG A 219 -33.62 -3.92 -17.68
CA ARG A 219 -34.72 -4.65 -18.33
C ARG A 219 -34.27 -6.03 -18.78
N LEU A 220 -35.21 -6.97 -18.85
CA LEU A 220 -35.02 -8.28 -19.47
C LEU A 220 -35.98 -8.43 -20.66
N SER A 221 -35.47 -8.74 -21.84
CA SER A 221 -36.29 -9.13 -22.98
C SER A 221 -36.60 -10.63 -22.96
N ALA A 222 -37.76 -11.04 -23.47
CA ALA A 222 -38.04 -12.46 -23.67
C ALA A 222 -36.99 -13.09 -24.61
N GLY A 223 -36.43 -14.23 -24.21
CA GLY A 223 -35.32 -14.88 -24.91
C GLY A 223 -33.93 -14.32 -24.60
N GLN A 224 -33.82 -13.24 -23.81
CA GLN A 224 -32.51 -12.69 -23.41
C GLN A 224 -31.77 -13.70 -22.53
N ARG A 225 -30.48 -13.87 -22.82
CA ARG A 225 -29.59 -14.75 -22.06
C ARG A 225 -28.70 -13.92 -21.14
N VAL A 226 -28.70 -14.27 -19.86
CA VAL A 226 -27.83 -13.71 -18.82
C VAL A 226 -26.91 -14.81 -18.32
N GLU A 227 -25.60 -14.58 -18.36
CA GLU A 227 -24.62 -15.60 -17.96
C GLU A 227 -23.85 -15.23 -16.69
N PHE A 228 -23.46 -16.22 -15.91
CA PHE A 228 -22.50 -16.11 -14.83
C PHE A 228 -21.39 -17.11 -15.10
N ASP A 229 -20.14 -16.68 -14.98
CA ASP A 229 -18.99 -17.56 -15.01
C ASP A 229 -18.31 -17.49 -13.64
N LEU A 230 -18.50 -18.50 -12.80
CA LEU A 230 -17.94 -18.53 -11.45
C LEU A 230 -16.74 -19.47 -11.41
N ILE A 231 -15.69 -19.04 -10.73
CA ILE A 231 -14.56 -19.89 -10.35
C ILE A 231 -14.52 -20.05 -8.83
N LEU A 232 -14.14 -21.25 -8.36
CA LEU A 232 -13.83 -21.53 -6.97
C LEU A 232 -12.48 -22.23 -6.88
N MET A 233 -11.56 -21.66 -6.09
CA MET A 233 -10.20 -22.15 -5.95
C MET A 233 -9.76 -22.11 -4.48
N ARG A 234 -9.18 -23.21 -4.01
CA ARG A 234 -8.66 -23.36 -2.64
C ARG A 234 -7.13 -23.30 -2.63
N PHE A 235 -6.59 -22.60 -1.63
CA PHE A 235 -5.17 -22.45 -1.38
C PHE A 235 -4.89 -22.81 0.09
N ASP A 236 -4.02 -23.78 0.35
CA ASP A 236 -3.78 -24.29 1.71
C ASP A 236 -2.70 -23.46 2.44
N LYS A 237 -3.00 -23.08 3.69
CA LYS A 237 -2.09 -22.40 4.62
C LYS A 237 -1.33 -23.44 5.47
N PRO A 238 -0.11 -23.14 5.92
CA PRO A 238 0.66 -21.88 5.79
C PRO A 238 1.39 -21.74 4.45
N ALA A 239 1.31 -22.76 3.59
CA ALA A 239 2.11 -22.86 2.37
C ALA A 239 1.80 -21.82 1.30
N THR A 240 0.68 -21.11 1.42
CA THR A 240 0.27 -20.00 0.55
C THR A 240 -0.03 -18.76 1.37
N LYS A 241 0.27 -17.60 0.78
CA LYS A 241 -0.13 -16.28 1.25
C LYS A 241 -1.10 -15.66 0.26
N TYR A 242 -1.73 -14.54 0.63
CA TYR A 242 -2.71 -13.90 -0.24
C TYR A 242 -2.14 -13.47 -1.61
N ARG A 243 -0.86 -13.09 -1.68
CA ARG A 243 -0.16 -12.81 -2.93
C ARG A 243 -0.24 -13.95 -3.96
N ASP A 244 -0.27 -15.21 -3.50
CA ASP A 244 -0.35 -16.38 -4.39
C ASP A 244 -1.76 -16.54 -4.96
N VAL A 245 -2.78 -16.25 -4.13
CA VAL A 245 -4.19 -16.25 -4.51
C VAL A 245 -4.42 -15.23 -5.62
N LEU A 246 -3.93 -14.00 -5.43
CA LEU A 246 -4.03 -12.93 -6.40
C LEU A 246 -3.20 -13.23 -7.66
N GLY A 247 -1.95 -13.69 -7.50
CA GLY A 247 -1.10 -14.07 -8.63
C GLY A 247 -1.71 -15.17 -9.48
N TRP A 248 -2.34 -16.18 -8.87
CA TRP A 248 -3.10 -17.20 -9.58
C TRP A 248 -4.30 -16.62 -10.33
N TYR A 249 -5.06 -15.72 -9.71
CA TYR A 249 -6.22 -15.09 -10.34
C TYR A 249 -5.80 -14.32 -11.58
N LEU A 250 -4.76 -13.50 -11.50
CA LEU A 250 -4.28 -12.68 -12.63
C LEU A 250 -3.75 -13.50 -13.81
N ARG A 251 -3.18 -14.69 -13.55
CA ARG A 251 -2.76 -15.65 -14.59
C ARG A 251 -3.92 -16.47 -15.18
N SER A 252 -5.07 -16.48 -14.52
CA SER A 252 -6.24 -17.28 -14.92
C SER A 252 -7.36 -16.44 -15.51
N ALA A 253 -7.38 -15.15 -15.19
CA ALA A 253 -8.35 -14.17 -15.63
C ALA A 253 -8.19 -13.83 -17.12
N TYR A 254 -9.28 -13.41 -17.74
CA TYR A 254 -9.34 -12.86 -19.10
C TYR A 254 -10.21 -11.61 -19.09
N SER A 255 -10.21 -10.82 -20.15
CA SER A 255 -11.14 -9.69 -20.30
C SER A 255 -12.00 -9.86 -21.54
N SER A 256 -13.31 -9.66 -21.41
CA SER A 256 -14.24 -9.51 -22.53
C SER A 256 -14.18 -8.13 -23.18
N ASP A 257 -13.62 -7.10 -22.52
CA ASP A 257 -13.45 -5.78 -23.11
C ASP A 257 -12.41 -5.86 -24.25
N PRO A 258 -12.80 -5.57 -25.51
CA PRO A 258 -11.88 -5.58 -26.64
C PRO A 258 -10.63 -4.71 -26.45
N LEU A 259 -10.72 -3.63 -25.67
CA LEU A 259 -9.63 -2.67 -25.46
C LEU A 259 -8.45 -3.25 -24.71
N VAL A 260 -8.71 -4.10 -23.71
CA VAL A 260 -7.68 -4.68 -22.83
C VAL A 260 -7.57 -6.20 -22.92
N ARG A 261 -8.33 -6.84 -23.82
CA ARG A 261 -8.33 -8.29 -24.01
C ARG A 261 -6.93 -8.87 -24.26
N ASP A 262 -6.05 -8.15 -24.95
CA ASP A 262 -4.66 -8.56 -25.23
C ASP A 262 -3.72 -8.44 -24.01
N LEU A 263 -4.17 -7.78 -22.94
CA LEU A 263 -3.42 -7.62 -21.69
C LEU A 263 -3.69 -8.75 -20.69
N PHE A 264 -4.59 -9.68 -21.01
CA PHE A 264 -4.94 -10.84 -20.18
C PHE A 264 -4.93 -12.17 -20.97
N PRO A 265 -4.65 -13.32 -20.33
CA PRO A 265 -4.18 -13.46 -18.94
C PRO A 265 -2.77 -12.90 -18.75
N TRP A 266 -2.36 -12.72 -17.49
CA TRP A 266 -0.95 -12.51 -17.20
C TRP A 266 -0.13 -13.74 -17.60
N ASP A 267 1.01 -13.52 -18.25
CA ASP A 267 1.96 -14.58 -18.58
C ASP A 267 2.75 -15.12 -17.37
N GLY A 268 2.59 -14.49 -16.20
CA GLY A 268 3.27 -14.85 -14.96
C GLY A 268 4.71 -14.36 -14.85
N ARG A 269 5.20 -13.58 -15.82
CA ARG A 269 6.57 -13.07 -15.81
C ARG A 269 6.63 -11.72 -15.09
N PRO A 270 7.59 -11.53 -14.17
CA PRO A 270 7.85 -10.21 -13.62
C PRO A 270 8.51 -9.33 -14.71
N HIS A 271 7.88 -8.21 -15.03
CA HIS A 271 8.41 -7.23 -15.97
C HIS A 271 9.09 -6.03 -15.29
N ALA A 272 8.90 -5.89 -13.98
CA ALA A 272 9.41 -4.76 -13.21
C ALA A 272 10.95 -4.72 -13.22
N ARG A 273 11.49 -3.56 -13.59
CA ARG A 273 12.92 -3.28 -13.52
C ARG A 273 13.21 -2.59 -12.19
N PRO A 274 14.25 -2.98 -11.45
CA PRO A 274 14.57 -2.28 -10.22
C PRO A 274 14.86 -0.79 -10.45
N LEU A 275 14.50 0.00 -9.44
CA LEU A 275 14.81 1.43 -9.35
C LEU A 275 16.31 1.64 -9.10
N PRO A 276 16.84 2.87 -9.22
CA PRO A 276 18.17 3.16 -8.70
C PRO A 276 18.23 3.02 -7.17
N VAL A 277 19.44 3.03 -6.62
CA VAL A 277 19.64 3.08 -5.16
C VAL A 277 19.15 4.43 -4.64
N GLY A 278 18.30 4.40 -3.62
CA GLY A 278 17.82 5.58 -2.92
C GLY A 278 16.30 5.56 -2.69
N ASN A 279 15.89 6.04 -1.52
CA ASN A 279 14.49 6.17 -1.12
C ASN A 279 13.71 7.12 -2.03
N LEU A 280 12.39 7.03 -1.98
CA LEU A 280 11.49 7.95 -2.69
C LEU A 280 11.24 9.22 -1.86
N GLY A 281 11.75 10.36 -2.33
CA GLY A 281 11.33 11.68 -1.88
C GLY A 281 10.20 12.23 -2.75
N HIS A 282 9.70 13.42 -2.40
CA HIS A 282 8.72 14.16 -3.19
C HIS A 282 9.04 15.66 -3.22
N GLY A 283 8.56 16.36 -4.24
CA GLY A 283 8.65 17.81 -4.39
C GLY A 283 9.24 18.26 -5.72
N LEU A 284 9.50 19.57 -5.85
CA LEU A 284 10.01 20.22 -7.07
C LEU A 284 11.44 20.75 -6.91
N GLY A 285 12.24 20.08 -6.09
CA GLY A 285 13.61 20.49 -5.78
C GLY A 285 13.71 21.97 -5.38
N ARG A 286 14.52 22.73 -6.12
CA ARG A 286 14.76 24.17 -5.91
C ARG A 286 13.56 25.05 -6.25
N LEU A 287 12.63 24.59 -7.09
CA LEU A 287 11.44 25.38 -7.47
C LEU A 287 10.48 25.55 -6.30
N ALA A 288 10.36 24.53 -5.43
CA ALA A 288 9.49 24.60 -4.25
C ALA A 288 10.05 25.49 -3.12
N GLN A 289 11.36 25.76 -3.12
CA GLN A 289 12.04 26.54 -2.08
C GLN A 289 12.98 27.59 -2.69
N PRO A 290 12.42 28.62 -3.36
CA PRO A 290 13.22 29.66 -3.97
C PRO A 290 14.07 30.36 -2.90
N GLY A 291 15.40 30.33 -3.06
CA GLY A 291 16.36 30.94 -2.15
C GLY A 291 17.02 29.98 -1.14
N LEU A 292 16.58 28.72 -1.07
CA LEU A 292 17.36 27.70 -0.34
C LEU A 292 18.67 27.44 -1.09
N ASP A 293 19.79 27.40 -0.35
CA ASP A 293 21.07 26.97 -0.90
C ASP A 293 20.94 25.54 -1.48
N PRO A 294 21.19 25.35 -2.79
CA PRO A 294 21.12 24.02 -3.42
C PRO A 294 21.99 22.97 -2.73
N ALA A 295 23.14 23.36 -2.16
CA ALA A 295 24.00 22.44 -1.43
C ALA A 295 23.32 21.90 -0.16
N ARG A 296 22.56 22.75 0.55
CA ARG A 296 21.78 22.38 1.72
C ARG A 296 20.64 21.42 1.36
N LEU A 297 19.93 21.68 0.27
CA LEU A 297 18.89 20.77 -0.23
C LEU A 297 19.48 19.38 -0.53
N LEU A 298 20.60 19.33 -1.26
CA LEU A 298 21.26 18.07 -1.58
C LEU A 298 21.77 17.34 -0.34
N ASP A 299 22.31 18.05 0.65
CA ASP A 299 22.74 17.46 1.92
C ASP A 299 21.56 16.83 2.68
N GLU A 300 20.41 17.49 2.73
CA GLU A 300 19.19 16.95 3.33
C GLU A 300 18.71 15.67 2.62
N LEU A 301 18.65 15.68 1.28
CA LEU A 301 18.27 14.52 0.48
C LEU A 301 19.27 13.35 0.67
N ARG A 302 20.57 13.63 0.70
CA ARG A 302 21.62 12.62 0.91
C ARG A 302 21.55 11.99 2.29
N ARG A 303 21.32 12.77 3.35
CA ARG A 303 21.16 12.24 4.72
C ARG A 303 19.95 11.32 4.85
N ARG A 304 18.87 11.61 4.11
CA ARG A 304 17.67 10.75 4.01
C ARG A 304 17.82 9.60 3.00
N ARG A 305 18.98 9.50 2.35
CA ARG A 305 19.28 8.55 1.27
C ARG A 305 18.25 8.60 0.14
N VAL A 306 17.70 9.78 -0.18
CA VAL A 306 16.78 9.96 -1.30
C VAL A 306 17.54 9.83 -2.61
N GLY A 307 17.02 9.00 -3.52
CA GLY A 307 17.56 8.84 -4.88
C GLY A 307 16.50 8.94 -5.96
N CYS A 308 15.23 8.64 -5.65
CA CYS A 308 14.10 8.89 -6.53
C CYS A 308 13.31 10.10 -6.04
N VAL A 309 12.83 10.94 -6.94
CA VAL A 309 12.00 12.11 -6.60
C VAL A 309 10.66 11.99 -7.31
N TRP A 310 9.59 11.90 -6.53
CA TRP A 310 8.22 12.07 -6.98
C TRP A 310 8.01 13.56 -7.32
N PHE A 311 8.21 13.92 -8.59
CA PHE A 311 8.26 15.32 -9.04
C PHE A 311 6.84 15.87 -9.20
N GLN A 312 6.14 16.07 -8.07
CA GLN A 312 4.73 16.50 -7.99
C GLN A 312 4.60 18.02 -7.90
N GLY A 313 3.53 18.56 -8.50
CA GLY A 313 3.17 19.98 -8.44
C GLY A 313 3.75 20.83 -9.57
N TRP A 314 4.33 20.21 -10.61
CA TRP A 314 4.88 20.89 -11.80
C TRP A 314 3.83 21.13 -12.88
N GLY A 315 2.85 20.23 -12.99
CA GLY A 315 1.86 20.20 -14.06
C GLY A 315 0.92 21.40 -13.99
N PRO A 316 0.39 21.85 -15.13
CA PRO A 316 -0.53 22.99 -15.19
C PRO A 316 -1.87 22.67 -14.54
N TRP A 317 -2.55 23.70 -14.05
CA TRP A 317 -3.89 23.57 -13.45
C TRP A 317 -4.94 23.01 -14.43
N ASP A 318 -4.74 23.18 -15.74
CA ASP A 318 -5.67 22.77 -16.81
C ASP A 318 -5.40 21.35 -17.36
N GLU A 319 -4.37 20.67 -16.85
CA GLU A 319 -3.93 19.34 -17.30
C GLU A 319 -3.55 19.26 -18.79
N SER A 320 -3.13 20.37 -19.41
CA SER A 320 -2.72 20.40 -20.82
C SER A 320 -1.34 19.77 -21.08
N TYR A 321 -0.52 19.60 -20.04
CA TYR A 321 0.86 19.08 -20.07
C TYR A 321 1.73 19.73 -21.18
N PRO A 322 2.00 21.05 -21.08
CA PRO A 322 2.74 21.78 -22.10
C PRO A 322 4.24 21.47 -22.07
N THR A 323 4.92 21.77 -23.18
CA THR A 323 6.40 21.74 -23.32
C THR A 323 6.98 23.12 -23.66
N GLU A 324 6.16 24.16 -23.62
CA GLU A 324 6.53 25.55 -23.89
C GLU A 324 5.65 26.51 -23.07
N GLY A 325 6.03 27.79 -23.03
CA GLY A 325 5.27 28.80 -22.28
C GLY A 325 5.45 28.73 -20.76
N ALA A 326 4.51 29.37 -20.06
CA ALA A 326 4.42 29.43 -18.61
C ALA A 326 2.97 29.29 -18.17
N TRP A 327 2.77 28.79 -16.95
CA TRP A 327 1.45 28.44 -16.41
C TRP A 327 1.46 28.52 -14.88
N PHE A 328 0.28 28.65 -14.29
CA PHE A 328 0.09 28.28 -12.88
C PHE A 328 0.05 26.77 -12.74
N ALA A 329 0.92 26.23 -11.89
CA ALA A 329 0.89 24.81 -11.57
C ALA A 329 -0.20 24.50 -10.53
N GLU A 330 -0.45 23.22 -10.28
CA GLU A 330 -1.35 22.73 -9.20
C GLU A 330 -1.09 23.39 -7.83
N SER A 331 0.18 23.72 -7.55
CA SER A 331 0.59 24.41 -6.32
C SER A 331 0.33 25.92 -6.31
N TRP A 332 -0.31 26.45 -7.37
CA TRP A 332 -0.50 27.87 -7.66
C TRP A 332 0.79 28.68 -7.79
N SER A 333 1.92 27.99 -7.85
CA SER A 333 3.20 28.59 -8.22
C SER A 333 3.27 28.72 -9.73
N HIS A 334 3.83 29.84 -10.21
CA HIS A 334 3.93 30.12 -11.63
C HIS A 334 5.27 29.63 -12.18
N TYR A 335 5.23 28.67 -13.11
CA TYR A 335 6.41 28.04 -13.69
C TYR A 335 6.41 28.13 -15.21
N SER A 336 7.60 28.05 -15.80
CA SER A 336 7.79 27.91 -17.24
C SER A 336 8.34 26.54 -17.61
N ALA A 337 8.13 26.12 -18.85
CA ALA A 337 8.72 24.88 -19.37
C ALA A 337 10.25 24.85 -19.24
N THR A 338 10.91 26.01 -19.40
CA THR A 338 12.36 26.10 -19.22
C THR A 338 12.76 25.87 -17.75
N GLN A 339 12.03 26.45 -16.79
CA GLN A 339 12.32 26.23 -15.36
C GLN A 339 12.14 24.77 -14.95
N VAL A 340 11.06 24.11 -15.42
CA VAL A 340 10.82 22.69 -15.13
C VAL A 340 11.93 21.83 -15.75
N ARG A 341 12.27 22.05 -17.02
CA ARG A 341 13.36 21.33 -17.70
C ARG A 341 14.70 21.51 -16.99
N ASP A 342 15.05 22.74 -16.63
CA ASP A 342 16.33 23.04 -16.00
C ASP A 342 16.41 22.46 -14.58
N GLU A 343 15.29 22.36 -13.86
CA GLU A 343 15.22 21.68 -12.58
C GLU A 343 15.41 20.17 -12.71
N VAL A 344 14.68 19.53 -13.63
CA VAL A 344 14.84 18.09 -13.93
C VAL A 344 16.28 17.79 -14.34
N ALA A 345 16.90 18.63 -15.17
CA ALA A 345 18.30 18.49 -15.56
C ALA A 345 19.25 18.64 -14.36
N TRP A 346 19.01 19.62 -13.47
CA TRP A 346 19.79 19.83 -12.26
C TRP A 346 19.70 18.62 -11.31
N GLU A 347 18.50 18.08 -11.07
CA GLU A 347 18.31 16.90 -10.22
C GLU A 347 19.08 15.70 -10.77
N ARG A 348 18.98 15.45 -12.08
CA ARG A 348 19.72 14.37 -12.75
C ARG A 348 21.24 14.53 -12.65
N GLN A 349 21.75 15.75 -12.88
CA GLN A 349 23.19 16.04 -12.77
C GLN A 349 23.73 15.81 -11.36
N ASN A 350 22.89 15.93 -10.34
CA ASN A 350 23.23 15.70 -8.94
C ASN A 350 22.96 14.26 -8.46
N GLY A 351 22.66 13.34 -9.39
CA GLY A 351 22.49 11.92 -9.11
C GLY A 351 21.11 11.53 -8.57
N LEU A 352 20.11 12.41 -8.68
CA LEU A 352 18.72 12.11 -8.37
C LEU A 352 17.99 11.56 -9.61
N PHE A 353 16.88 10.88 -9.36
CA PHE A 353 16.04 10.23 -10.36
C PHE A 353 14.64 10.86 -10.35
N PRO A 354 14.45 12.04 -10.99
CA PRO A 354 13.13 12.67 -11.10
C PRO A 354 12.15 11.84 -11.90
N LEU A 355 10.99 11.58 -11.32
CA LEU A 355 9.87 10.90 -11.95
C LEU A 355 8.75 11.92 -12.13
N LEU A 356 8.45 12.24 -13.39
CA LEU A 356 7.47 13.26 -13.72
C LEU A 356 6.08 12.80 -13.29
N TYR A 357 5.45 13.57 -12.40
CA TYR A 357 4.12 13.23 -11.88
C TYR A 357 3.03 13.49 -12.92
N CYS A 358 2.11 12.55 -13.14
CA CYS A 358 0.98 12.70 -14.04
C CYS A 358 -0.31 12.12 -13.43
N ARG A 359 -1.46 12.71 -13.79
CA ARG A 359 -2.76 12.45 -13.16
C ARG A 359 -3.81 12.02 -14.19
N GLN A 360 -4.93 11.51 -13.69
CA GLN A 360 -6.00 10.87 -14.45
C GLN A 360 -7.28 11.71 -14.59
N PHE A 361 -7.20 13.03 -14.38
CA PHE A 361 -8.34 13.93 -14.37
C PHE A 361 -8.12 15.14 -15.29
N LEU A 362 -9.16 15.95 -15.44
CA LEU A 362 -9.21 17.21 -16.17
C LEU A 362 -9.90 18.26 -15.29
N ALA A 363 -9.51 19.53 -15.43
CA ALA A 363 -10.22 20.64 -14.81
C ALA A 363 -11.42 21.07 -15.66
N GLU A 364 -12.62 21.22 -15.07
CA GLU A 364 -13.82 21.62 -15.82
C GLU A 364 -13.72 23.05 -16.41
N GLN A 365 -12.88 23.89 -15.80
CA GLN A 365 -12.56 25.24 -16.27
C GLN A 365 -11.51 25.25 -17.40
N GLY A 366 -10.71 24.16 -17.52
CA GLY A 366 -9.62 24.03 -18.49
C GLY A 366 -9.99 23.28 -19.77
N VAL A 367 -11.28 22.95 -19.97
CA VAL A 367 -11.76 22.23 -21.16
C VAL A 367 -12.54 23.13 -22.12
N HIS A 368 -12.53 22.76 -23.40
CA HIS A 368 -13.17 23.53 -24.48
C HIS A 368 -14.07 22.66 -25.36
N ASP A 369 -14.92 23.28 -26.19
CA ASP A 369 -15.84 22.53 -27.04
C ASP A 369 -15.20 22.05 -28.36
N ALA A 370 -14.18 22.76 -28.84
CA ALA A 370 -13.57 22.52 -30.16
C ALA A 370 -12.05 22.30 -30.16
N GLN A 371 -11.36 22.53 -29.04
CA GLN A 371 -9.91 22.35 -28.93
C GLN A 371 -9.54 21.51 -27.69
N PRO A 372 -8.59 20.58 -27.79
CA PRO A 372 -8.10 19.83 -26.64
C PRO A 372 -7.52 20.74 -25.52
N PRO A 373 -7.77 20.42 -24.23
CA PRO A 373 -8.61 19.34 -23.74
C PRO A 373 -10.12 19.58 -23.99
N LEU A 374 -10.85 18.58 -24.50
CA LEU A 374 -12.26 18.75 -24.88
C LEU A 374 -13.21 18.50 -23.70
N ARG A 375 -14.32 19.23 -23.66
CA ARG A 375 -15.39 19.06 -22.65
C ARG A 375 -16.02 17.67 -22.70
N THR A 376 -16.05 17.05 -23.88
CA THR A 376 -16.54 15.69 -24.09
C THR A 376 -15.61 14.61 -23.55
N TRP A 377 -14.40 14.97 -23.10
CA TRP A 377 -13.44 14.06 -22.46
C TRP A 377 -13.58 14.01 -20.95
N LEU A 378 -14.45 14.83 -20.36
CA LEU A 378 -14.74 14.75 -18.93
C LEU A 378 -15.55 13.48 -18.62
N GLY A 379 -15.11 12.73 -17.62
CA GLY A 379 -15.81 11.58 -17.07
C GLY A 379 -17.15 11.97 -16.47
N ARG A 380 -18.14 11.11 -16.72
CA ARG A 380 -19.53 11.29 -16.27
C ARG A 380 -20.09 9.93 -15.85
N ASP A 381 -20.90 9.92 -14.81
CA ASP A 381 -21.52 8.70 -14.31
C ASP A 381 -22.71 8.24 -15.16
N GLU A 382 -23.38 7.18 -14.73
CA GLU A 382 -24.53 6.58 -15.40
C GLU A 382 -25.77 7.50 -15.53
N ASN A 383 -25.90 8.50 -14.66
CA ASN A 383 -26.96 9.52 -14.71
C ASN A 383 -26.53 10.74 -15.53
N GLY A 384 -25.24 10.81 -15.77
CA GLY A 384 -24.59 11.85 -16.50
C GLY A 384 -24.08 13.00 -15.66
N ASP A 385 -23.96 12.77 -14.36
CA ASP A 385 -23.39 13.68 -13.39
C ASP A 385 -21.87 13.64 -13.43
N ARG A 386 -21.25 14.65 -12.82
CA ARG A 386 -19.80 14.80 -12.73
C ARG A 386 -19.18 13.65 -11.92
N GLN A 387 -18.18 12.96 -12.48
CA GLN A 387 -17.29 12.08 -11.70
C GLN A 387 -16.25 12.92 -10.97
N ALA A 388 -16.68 13.62 -9.92
CA ALA A 388 -15.84 14.55 -9.17
C ALA A 388 -14.65 13.81 -8.53
N TRP A 389 -13.48 14.42 -8.65
CA TRP A 389 -12.28 14.05 -7.91
C TRP A 389 -12.13 14.96 -6.68
N ASP A 390 -11.96 16.27 -6.91
CA ASP A 390 -11.83 17.26 -5.85
C ASP A 390 -12.18 18.68 -6.34
N ASP A 391 -12.39 19.61 -5.41
CA ASP A 391 -12.67 21.03 -5.65
C ASP A 391 -11.70 21.90 -4.83
N TYR A 392 -10.87 22.69 -5.50
CA TYR A 392 -9.86 23.54 -4.85
C TYR A 392 -10.19 25.02 -4.93
N ALA A 393 -9.96 25.74 -3.83
CA ALA A 393 -9.97 27.19 -3.86
C ALA A 393 -8.80 27.71 -4.68
N VAL A 394 -9.09 28.61 -5.63
CA VAL A 394 -8.08 29.26 -6.46
C VAL A 394 -7.67 30.57 -5.77
N PRO A 395 -6.39 30.81 -5.48
CA PRO A 395 -5.92 32.07 -4.90
C PRO A 395 -5.72 33.13 -5.99
N GLU A 396 -5.67 34.41 -5.59
CA GLU A 396 -5.08 35.44 -6.44
C GLU A 396 -3.55 35.25 -6.50
N PRO A 397 -2.88 35.45 -7.65
CA PRO A 397 -3.42 35.97 -8.92
C PRO A 397 -3.98 34.91 -9.90
N ALA A 398 -3.94 33.61 -9.57
CA ALA A 398 -4.30 32.54 -10.49
C ALA A 398 -5.78 32.59 -10.95
N ARG A 399 -6.67 33.22 -10.16
CA ARG A 399 -8.09 33.39 -10.51
C ARG A 399 -8.33 34.06 -11.86
N ALA A 400 -7.47 35.01 -12.24
CA ALA A 400 -7.62 35.71 -13.52
C ALA A 400 -7.44 34.78 -14.72
N GLU A 401 -6.58 33.76 -14.61
CA GLU A 401 -6.33 32.77 -15.65
C GLU A 401 -7.39 31.66 -15.63
N VAL A 402 -7.74 31.15 -14.44
CA VAL A 402 -8.75 30.08 -14.28
C VAL A 402 -10.17 30.57 -14.62
N GLY A 403 -10.45 31.85 -14.41
CA GLY A 403 -11.78 32.44 -14.60
C GLY A 403 -12.81 32.02 -13.54
N SER A 404 -12.37 31.39 -12.45
CA SER A 404 -13.22 30.89 -11.36
C SER A 404 -12.49 30.96 -10.01
N PRO A 405 -13.19 31.24 -8.89
CA PRO A 405 -12.62 31.14 -7.55
C PRO A 405 -12.42 29.68 -7.09
N VAL A 406 -12.99 28.71 -7.82
CA VAL A 406 -12.90 27.27 -7.54
C VAL A 406 -12.48 26.52 -8.80
N LEU A 407 -11.47 25.66 -8.67
CA LEU A 407 -11.05 24.72 -9.69
C LEU A 407 -11.73 23.37 -9.41
N GLN A 408 -12.50 22.88 -10.37
CA GLN A 408 -13.23 21.61 -10.25
C GLN A 408 -12.52 20.52 -11.04
N GLN A 409 -11.99 19.51 -10.35
CA GLN A 409 -11.32 18.37 -10.99
C GLN A 409 -12.27 17.20 -11.20
N THR A 410 -12.32 16.70 -12.42
CA THR A 410 -13.19 15.58 -12.81
C THR A 410 -12.33 14.50 -13.43
N CYS A 411 -12.59 13.23 -13.08
CA CYS A 411 -11.91 12.11 -13.73
C CYS A 411 -12.06 12.20 -15.25
N ALA A 412 -11.01 11.90 -16.00
CA ALA A 412 -11.07 11.93 -17.45
C ALA A 412 -11.65 10.62 -18.01
N ASP A 413 -12.26 10.68 -19.20
CA ASP A 413 -12.83 9.52 -19.90
C ASP A 413 -11.75 8.81 -20.75
N PHE A 414 -10.97 7.93 -20.12
CA PHE A 414 -9.93 7.12 -20.78
C PHE A 414 -10.47 6.04 -21.73
N GLY A 415 -11.77 5.70 -21.65
CA GLY A 415 -12.40 4.86 -22.66
C GLY A 415 -12.69 5.62 -23.96
N ASN A 416 -12.59 6.96 -23.96
CA ASN A 416 -12.59 7.77 -25.17
C ASN A 416 -11.22 7.70 -25.87
N ASP A 417 -11.17 7.10 -27.05
CA ASP A 417 -9.95 6.91 -27.83
C ASP A 417 -9.23 8.23 -28.15
N ALA A 418 -9.98 9.30 -28.49
CA ALA A 418 -9.40 10.58 -28.85
C ALA A 418 -8.69 11.24 -27.66
N TYR A 419 -9.30 11.17 -26.47
CA TYR A 419 -8.65 11.65 -25.25
C TYR A 419 -7.41 10.81 -24.92
N ARG A 420 -7.53 9.48 -24.93
CA ARG A 420 -6.44 8.58 -24.57
C ARG A 420 -5.22 8.78 -25.47
N ILE A 421 -5.42 8.88 -26.78
CA ILE A 421 -4.35 9.15 -27.76
C ILE A 421 -3.72 10.52 -27.49
N TRP A 422 -4.52 11.57 -27.34
CA TRP A 422 -4.02 12.92 -27.06
C TRP A 422 -3.20 12.97 -25.77
N TYR A 423 -3.70 12.36 -24.69
CA TYR A 423 -3.04 12.32 -23.39
C TYR A 423 -1.70 11.59 -23.47
N GLU A 424 -1.65 10.43 -24.11
CA GLU A 424 -0.41 9.71 -24.35
C GLU A 424 0.59 10.53 -25.16
N GLU A 425 0.14 11.23 -26.21
CA GLU A 425 1.00 12.09 -27.03
C GLU A 425 1.59 13.26 -26.23
N ARG A 426 0.77 13.90 -25.38
CA ARG A 426 1.25 14.95 -24.47
C ARG A 426 2.32 14.42 -23.51
N LEU A 427 2.07 13.27 -22.87
CA LEU A 427 3.06 12.67 -21.97
C LEU A 427 4.35 12.28 -22.71
N LYS A 428 4.26 11.67 -23.91
CA LYS A 428 5.43 11.36 -24.73
C LYS A 428 6.22 12.62 -25.09
N ALA A 429 5.55 13.73 -25.39
CA ALA A 429 6.19 15.03 -25.65
C ALA A 429 6.89 15.58 -24.40
N CYS A 430 6.23 15.56 -23.23
CA CYS A 430 6.84 15.97 -21.96
C CYS A 430 8.06 15.13 -21.60
N LEU A 431 7.98 13.81 -21.73
CA LEU A 431 9.09 12.90 -21.45
C LEU A 431 10.28 13.14 -22.39
N THR A 432 10.01 13.49 -23.64
CA THR A 432 11.04 13.83 -24.63
C THR A 432 11.69 15.19 -24.33
N TYR A 433 10.89 16.20 -23.98
CA TYR A 433 11.36 17.57 -23.79
C TYR A 433 12.06 17.77 -22.44
N TYR A 434 11.42 17.36 -21.34
CA TYR A 434 11.95 17.52 -19.98
C TYR A 434 13.03 16.49 -19.65
N GLN A 435 13.06 15.36 -20.35
CA GLN A 435 13.98 14.24 -20.11
C GLN A 435 14.08 13.83 -18.63
N PRO A 436 12.95 13.56 -17.95
CA PRO A 436 12.99 13.04 -16.59
C PRO A 436 13.60 11.64 -16.58
N ALA A 437 13.88 11.15 -15.39
CA ALA A 437 14.34 9.78 -15.23
C ALA A 437 13.19 8.77 -15.32
N GLY A 438 11.94 9.23 -15.36
CA GLY A 438 10.78 8.40 -15.66
C GLY A 438 9.47 9.11 -15.33
N ILE A 439 8.45 8.31 -15.01
CA ILE A 439 7.09 8.77 -14.76
C ILE A 439 6.58 8.25 -13.41
N ALA A 440 5.90 9.12 -12.68
CA ALA A 440 5.15 8.85 -11.47
C ALA A 440 3.66 9.01 -11.78
N TRP A 441 2.99 7.90 -12.06
CA TRP A 441 1.59 7.91 -12.43
C TRP A 441 0.71 7.87 -11.19
N ASP A 442 -0.13 8.87 -11.01
CA ASP A 442 -1.07 8.90 -9.91
C ASP A 442 -2.26 7.97 -10.18
N MET A 443 -2.47 7.04 -9.25
CA MET A 443 -3.51 6.01 -9.30
C MET A 443 -3.41 5.09 -10.53
N GLY A 444 -4.39 4.19 -10.69
CA GLY A 444 -4.42 3.22 -11.78
C GLY A 444 -5.80 2.59 -11.94
N TRP A 445 -5.83 1.40 -12.52
CA TRP A 445 -7.06 0.66 -12.86
C TRP A 445 -8.14 0.67 -11.77
N GLY A 446 -7.73 0.53 -10.51
CA GLY A 446 -8.63 0.45 -9.34
C GLY A 446 -8.96 1.78 -8.64
N ALA A 447 -8.65 2.94 -9.20
CA ALA A 447 -8.90 4.21 -8.49
C ALA A 447 -10.40 4.41 -8.18
N GLY A 448 -10.72 4.95 -7.01
CA GLY A 448 -12.10 5.01 -6.45
C GLY A 448 -13.16 5.74 -7.28
N HIS A 449 -12.81 6.32 -8.43
CA HIS A 449 -13.68 7.11 -9.30
C HIS A 449 -13.68 6.62 -10.77
N THR A 450 -12.97 5.53 -11.11
CA THR A 450 -12.79 5.03 -12.49
C THR A 450 -13.81 3.96 -12.90
N TRP A 451 -14.90 3.87 -12.15
CA TRP A 451 -15.87 2.78 -12.23
C TRP A 451 -17.06 3.07 -13.15
N GLY A 452 -17.13 4.22 -13.79
CA GLY A 452 -18.13 4.50 -14.82
C GLY A 452 -17.74 3.89 -16.17
N HIS A 453 -18.73 3.73 -17.04
CA HIS A 453 -18.47 3.42 -18.44
C HIS A 453 -18.05 4.70 -19.15
N SER A 454 -17.24 4.57 -20.19
CA SER A 454 -16.97 5.68 -21.08
C SER A 454 -18.26 6.09 -21.78
N ARG A 455 -18.59 7.39 -21.81
CA ARG A 455 -19.74 7.86 -22.60
C ARG A 455 -19.47 7.69 -24.09
N ALA A 456 -18.21 7.88 -24.50
CA ALA A 456 -17.79 7.67 -25.87
C ALA A 456 -17.76 6.18 -26.25
N ASN A 457 -17.51 5.30 -25.29
CA ASN A 457 -17.52 3.86 -25.47
C ASN A 457 -18.17 3.12 -24.28
N PRO A 458 -19.51 2.99 -24.26
CA PRO A 458 -20.24 2.43 -23.11
C PRO A 458 -19.93 0.97 -22.77
N GLN A 459 -19.20 0.26 -23.62
CA GLN A 459 -18.76 -1.12 -23.39
C GLN A 459 -17.44 -1.21 -22.63
N THR A 460 -16.72 -0.10 -22.49
CA THR A 460 -15.41 -0.04 -21.83
C THR A 460 -15.52 0.69 -20.49
N PRO A 461 -15.17 0.02 -19.38
CA PRO A 461 -14.98 0.68 -18.10
C PRO A 461 -13.83 1.70 -18.16
N ASN A 462 -13.97 2.83 -17.47
CA ASN A 462 -12.93 3.87 -17.51
C ASN A 462 -11.57 3.34 -16.99
N GLY A 463 -11.58 2.47 -15.97
CA GLY A 463 -10.39 1.77 -15.50
C GLY A 463 -9.65 1.01 -16.60
N ASP A 464 -10.35 0.29 -17.48
CA ASP A 464 -9.75 -0.45 -18.60
C ASP A 464 -9.10 0.50 -19.62
N GLY A 465 -9.73 1.65 -19.88
CA GLY A 465 -9.13 2.73 -20.66
C GLY A 465 -7.79 3.21 -20.09
N MET A 466 -7.71 3.41 -18.78
CA MET A 466 -6.46 3.81 -18.12
C MET A 466 -5.41 2.72 -18.15
N LEU A 467 -5.81 1.47 -17.91
CA LEU A 467 -4.91 0.32 -18.00
C LEU A 467 -4.29 0.24 -19.39
N ARG A 468 -5.06 0.50 -20.43
CA ARG A 468 -4.56 0.56 -21.81
C ARG A 468 -3.52 1.66 -21.98
N ALA A 469 -3.81 2.88 -21.52
CA ALA A 469 -2.88 4.01 -21.61
C ALA A 469 -1.55 3.73 -20.89
N GLN A 470 -1.62 3.14 -19.68
CA GLN A 470 -0.44 2.72 -18.92
C GLN A 470 0.35 1.64 -19.65
N ALA A 471 -0.33 0.65 -20.24
CA ALA A 471 0.32 -0.42 -21.00
C ALA A 471 1.05 0.11 -22.24
N ASP A 472 0.42 1.03 -22.99
CA ASP A 472 0.98 1.57 -24.22
C ASP A 472 2.13 2.54 -23.95
N LEU A 473 2.01 3.40 -22.93
CA LEU A 473 3.11 4.26 -22.51
C LEU A 473 4.29 3.44 -21.99
N TRP A 474 4.04 2.39 -21.20
CA TRP A 474 5.09 1.50 -20.70
C TRP A 474 5.81 0.76 -21.85
N LYS A 475 5.08 0.24 -22.83
CA LYS A 475 5.67 -0.38 -24.04
C LYS A 475 6.50 0.63 -24.83
N TRP A 476 6.01 1.86 -24.98
CA TRP A 476 6.74 2.93 -25.65
C TRP A 476 8.04 3.28 -24.91
N LEU A 477 7.99 3.40 -23.57
CA LEU A 477 9.17 3.62 -22.73
C LEU A 477 10.18 2.48 -22.88
N GLN A 478 9.75 1.22 -22.84
CA GLN A 478 10.65 0.08 -23.04
C GLN A 478 11.37 0.13 -24.40
N ALA A 479 10.67 0.57 -25.45
CA ALA A 479 11.22 0.62 -26.81
C ALA A 479 12.12 1.85 -27.05
N ASN A 480 11.77 3.02 -26.51
CA ASN A 480 12.39 4.30 -26.86
C ASN A 480 13.26 4.89 -25.73
N HIS A 481 12.95 4.56 -24.48
CA HIS A 481 13.59 5.09 -23.27
C HIS A 481 13.81 3.98 -22.21
N PRO A 482 14.58 2.92 -22.51
CA PRO A 482 14.76 1.77 -21.62
C PRO A 482 15.41 2.14 -20.27
N GLU A 483 16.04 3.30 -20.18
CA GLU A 483 16.56 3.89 -18.95
C GLU A 483 15.47 4.45 -18.04
N MET A 484 14.34 4.90 -18.59
CA MET A 484 13.26 5.48 -17.81
C MET A 484 12.52 4.43 -16.98
N ARG A 485 12.01 4.83 -15.80
CA ARG A 485 11.22 3.95 -14.91
C ARG A 485 9.80 4.44 -14.72
N THR A 486 8.90 3.53 -14.34
CA THR A 486 7.51 3.86 -14.03
C THR A 486 7.18 3.52 -12.58
N ILE A 487 6.62 4.47 -11.83
CA ILE A 487 6.00 4.20 -10.54
C ILE A 487 4.51 4.50 -10.64
N SER A 488 3.65 3.65 -10.09
CA SER A 488 2.21 3.91 -10.04
C SER A 488 1.72 3.98 -8.59
N ASN A 489 0.98 5.04 -8.27
CA ASN A 489 0.33 5.20 -6.97
C ASN A 489 -0.90 4.30 -6.85
N GLU A 490 -1.13 3.75 -5.66
CA GLU A 490 -2.26 2.89 -5.25
C GLU A 490 -2.66 1.78 -6.24
N ALA A 491 -1.71 1.30 -7.05
CA ALA A 491 -1.91 0.20 -7.99
C ALA A 491 -1.82 -1.18 -7.31
N ILE A 492 -2.15 -1.25 -6.02
CA ILE A 492 -1.90 -2.39 -5.13
C ILE A 492 -2.59 -3.66 -5.63
N GLY A 493 -1.80 -4.56 -6.20
CA GLY A 493 -2.30 -5.82 -6.71
C GLY A 493 -3.29 -5.66 -7.86
N THR A 494 -3.29 -4.52 -8.56
CA THR A 494 -4.11 -4.28 -9.76
C THR A 494 -3.34 -4.66 -11.03
N PRO A 495 -3.99 -4.80 -12.21
CA PRO A 495 -3.30 -5.03 -13.47
C PRO A 495 -2.34 -3.90 -13.85
N SER A 496 -2.59 -2.66 -13.40
CA SER A 496 -1.70 -1.51 -13.63
C SER A 496 -0.28 -1.77 -13.14
N GLN A 497 -0.12 -2.49 -12.04
CA GLN A 497 1.18 -2.84 -11.47
C GLN A 497 2.07 -3.63 -12.45
N ARG A 498 1.50 -4.30 -13.47
CA ARG A 498 2.31 -4.98 -14.52
C ARG A 498 3.09 -4.00 -15.40
N PHE A 499 2.59 -2.78 -15.51
CA PHE A 499 3.15 -1.69 -16.32
C PHE A 499 3.90 -0.68 -15.44
N SER A 500 4.24 -1.09 -14.22
CA SER A 500 4.98 -0.31 -13.24
C SER A 500 6.27 -1.04 -12.83
N ASP A 501 7.37 -0.32 -12.79
CA ASP A 501 8.63 -0.82 -12.21
C ASP A 501 8.56 -0.83 -10.67
N ALA A 502 7.79 0.10 -10.09
CA ALA A 502 7.44 0.11 -8.69
C ALA A 502 5.97 0.54 -8.48
N ILE A 503 5.41 0.21 -7.32
CA ILE A 503 4.11 0.72 -6.88
C ILE A 503 4.25 1.41 -5.54
N LEU A 504 3.42 2.42 -5.34
CA LEU A 504 3.36 3.19 -4.12
C LEU A 504 2.08 2.82 -3.35
N ILE A 505 2.23 2.55 -2.06
CA ILE A 505 1.14 2.40 -1.08
C ILE A 505 1.09 3.71 -0.30
N GLU A 506 0.03 4.48 -0.50
CA GLU A 506 -0.07 5.82 0.08
C GLU A 506 -0.70 5.78 1.48
N GLY A 507 -0.03 6.43 2.43
CA GLY A 507 -0.42 6.57 3.83
C GLY A 507 -0.45 5.27 4.64
N GLY A 508 -0.08 4.14 4.02
CA GLY A 508 0.12 2.84 4.63
C GLY A 508 -0.88 2.47 5.73
N PHE A 509 -0.37 1.89 6.81
CA PHE A 509 -1.22 1.45 7.91
C PHE A 509 -1.95 2.63 8.56
N ALA A 510 -1.35 3.84 8.56
CA ALA A 510 -1.94 5.08 9.06
C ALA A 510 -3.25 5.50 8.37
N SER A 511 -3.43 5.09 7.11
CA SER A 511 -4.62 5.33 6.29
C SER A 511 -5.59 4.13 6.23
N GLY A 512 -5.41 3.13 7.09
CA GLY A 512 -6.29 1.95 7.17
C GLY A 512 -5.92 0.82 6.21
N LYS A 513 -4.76 0.89 5.55
CA LYS A 513 -4.19 -0.27 4.85
C LYS A 513 -3.85 -1.36 5.86
N THR A 514 -3.80 -2.59 5.38
CA THR A 514 -3.63 -3.79 6.18
C THR A 514 -2.59 -4.71 5.55
N GLU A 515 -2.30 -5.83 6.22
CA GLU A 515 -1.38 -6.83 5.68
C GLU A 515 -1.79 -7.35 4.29
N LEU A 516 -3.09 -7.37 3.99
CA LEU A 516 -3.60 -7.82 2.69
C LEU A 516 -3.15 -6.90 1.56
N ASP A 517 -3.09 -5.60 1.81
CA ASP A 517 -2.64 -4.61 0.84
C ASP A 517 -1.15 -4.84 0.49
N TYR A 518 -0.30 -5.05 1.50
CA TYR A 518 1.12 -5.37 1.28
C TYR A 518 1.34 -6.73 0.62
N GLU A 519 0.54 -7.74 0.96
CA GLU A 519 0.60 -9.04 0.30
C GLU A 519 0.16 -8.94 -1.18
N ALA A 520 -0.93 -8.22 -1.46
CA ALA A 520 -1.39 -7.95 -2.83
C ALA A 520 -0.32 -7.23 -3.66
N ALA A 521 0.32 -6.21 -3.07
CA ALA A 521 1.39 -5.45 -3.69
C ALA A 521 2.59 -6.32 -4.11
N GLN A 522 2.80 -7.48 -3.50
CA GLN A 522 3.91 -8.36 -3.84
C GLN A 522 3.59 -9.36 -4.96
N ALA A 523 2.33 -9.51 -5.35
CA ALA A 523 1.88 -10.58 -6.24
C ALA A 523 2.52 -10.55 -7.64
N LEU A 524 2.96 -9.37 -8.11
CA LEU A 524 3.49 -9.16 -9.46
C LEU A 524 5.01 -8.86 -9.49
N GLY A 525 5.67 -8.84 -8.33
CA GLY A 525 7.12 -8.67 -8.23
C GLY A 525 7.65 -7.26 -8.54
N ALA A 526 6.78 -6.25 -8.63
CA ALA A 526 7.21 -4.84 -8.66
C ALA A 526 7.81 -4.43 -7.31
N THR A 527 8.72 -3.44 -7.32
CA THR A 527 9.19 -2.83 -6.08
C THR A 527 7.99 -2.18 -5.38
N VAL A 528 7.74 -2.54 -4.11
CA VAL A 528 6.68 -1.92 -3.30
C VAL A 528 7.32 -0.79 -2.51
N ILE A 529 6.68 0.38 -2.47
CA ILE A 529 7.12 1.55 -1.70
C ILE A 529 5.97 1.94 -0.78
N SER A 530 6.20 2.01 0.53
CA SER A 530 5.26 2.64 1.45
C SER A 530 5.59 4.13 1.55
N PHE A 531 4.60 4.97 1.27
CA PHE A 531 4.72 6.43 1.33
C PHE A 531 3.93 6.94 2.53
N GLU A 532 4.61 7.11 3.66
CA GLU A 532 3.95 7.41 4.94
C GLU A 532 3.93 8.92 5.22
N TYR A 533 2.82 9.38 5.80
CA TYR A 533 2.64 10.77 6.21
C TYR A 533 2.78 10.90 7.73
N PRO A 534 3.83 11.56 8.26
CA PRO A 534 4.00 11.74 9.70
C PRO A 534 2.76 12.31 10.41
N ALA A 535 2.05 13.24 9.74
CA ALA A 535 0.82 13.85 10.26
C ALA A 535 -0.31 12.82 10.52
N GLN A 536 -0.39 11.73 9.76
CA GLN A 536 -1.41 10.70 9.97
C GLN A 536 -1.11 9.86 11.23
N TYR A 537 0.17 9.66 11.57
CA TYR A 537 0.57 9.01 12.82
C TYR A 537 0.33 9.94 14.01
N ALA A 538 0.67 11.22 13.89
CA ALA A 538 0.36 12.23 14.90
C ALA A 538 -1.15 12.32 15.19
N ALA A 539 -2.00 12.20 14.15
CA ALA A 539 -3.45 12.23 14.30
C ALA A 539 -4.03 10.99 15.01
N ARG A 540 -3.35 9.83 14.95
CA ARG A 540 -3.78 8.58 15.60
C ARG A 540 -3.48 8.52 17.08
N LEU A 541 -2.41 9.21 17.49
CA LEU A 541 -2.03 9.29 18.89
C LEU A 541 -3.06 10.10 19.66
N ALA A 542 -3.70 9.45 20.62
CA ALA A 542 -4.50 10.16 21.60
C ALA A 542 -3.56 11.05 22.45
N GLY A 543 -3.82 12.34 22.50
CA GLY A 543 -3.09 13.20 23.41
C GLY A 543 -3.48 12.90 24.86
N LEU A 544 -2.66 13.32 25.82
CA LEU A 544 -3.07 13.33 27.22
C LEU A 544 -3.94 14.57 27.47
N PRO A 545 -5.24 14.45 27.77
CA PRO A 545 -6.10 15.61 27.95
C PRO A 545 -5.64 16.43 29.16
N THR A 546 -5.30 17.70 28.98
CA THR A 546 -4.73 18.53 30.07
C THR A 546 -5.73 18.81 31.19
N GLN A 547 -7.03 18.62 30.93
CA GLN A 547 -8.07 18.71 31.96
C GLN A 547 -7.98 17.57 32.99
N SER A 548 -7.63 16.35 32.55
CA SER A 548 -7.44 15.20 33.43
C SER A 548 -5.98 15.07 33.85
N ALA A 549 -5.04 15.19 32.92
CA ALA A 549 -3.60 15.33 33.09
C ALA A 549 -3.21 16.75 33.56
N ARG A 550 -3.83 17.20 34.65
CA ARG A 550 -3.75 18.59 35.11
C ARG A 550 -2.37 19.02 35.55
N TYR A 551 -1.56 18.13 36.11
CA TYR A 551 -0.25 18.47 36.64
C TYR A 551 0.85 17.75 35.88
N VAL A 552 1.94 18.48 35.61
CA VAL A 552 3.22 17.91 35.18
C VAL A 552 4.15 17.93 36.38
N GLN A 553 4.66 16.76 36.74
CA GLN A 553 5.69 16.60 37.77
C GLN A 553 7.00 16.22 37.10
N PHE A 554 8.05 16.95 37.44
CA PHE A 554 9.36 16.85 36.84
C PHE A 554 10.39 16.65 37.95
N ARG A 555 10.92 15.43 38.07
CA ARG A 555 11.98 15.12 39.03
C ARG A 555 13.33 15.21 38.35
N TYR A 556 14.15 16.13 38.83
CA TYR A 556 15.38 16.51 38.15
C TYR A 556 16.51 16.82 39.13
N ARG A 557 17.73 16.82 38.61
CA ARG A 557 18.93 17.36 39.25
C ARG A 557 19.62 18.24 38.22
N ALA A 558 20.10 19.41 38.60
CA ALA A 558 20.73 20.34 37.65
C ALA A 558 22.02 20.95 38.20
N VAL A 559 22.98 21.20 37.32
CA VAL A 559 24.24 21.90 37.59
C VAL A 559 24.54 22.84 36.42
N GLY A 560 24.94 24.09 36.70
CA GLY A 560 25.36 25.05 35.65
C GLY A 560 24.23 25.65 34.81
N LEU A 561 22.98 25.27 35.07
CA LEU A 561 21.77 25.81 34.45
C LEU A 561 21.61 27.32 34.74
N ASP A 562 21.22 28.12 33.76
CA ASP A 562 20.87 29.53 33.98
C ASP A 562 19.46 29.67 34.58
N THR A 563 19.39 29.58 35.91
CA THR A 563 18.13 29.75 36.66
C THR A 563 17.62 31.20 36.69
N LYS A 564 18.23 32.13 35.95
CA LYS A 564 17.67 33.47 35.72
C LYS A 564 17.00 33.60 34.34
N SER A 565 17.21 32.62 33.45
CA SER A 565 16.59 32.60 32.13
C SER A 565 15.10 32.27 32.24
N ASP A 566 14.28 32.98 31.46
CA ASP A 566 12.85 32.70 31.27
C ASP A 566 12.59 31.59 30.24
N ARG A 567 13.67 31.04 29.66
CA ARG A 567 13.59 29.95 28.73
C ARG A 567 12.89 28.74 29.33
N TYR A 568 12.00 28.15 28.55
CA TYR A 568 11.29 26.93 28.92
C TYR A 568 12.24 25.76 29.19
N VAL A 569 11.93 24.97 30.21
CA VAL A 569 12.48 23.63 30.46
C VAL A 569 11.51 22.54 30.05
N VAL A 570 10.22 22.74 30.25
CA VAL A 570 9.19 21.81 29.77
C VAL A 570 8.17 22.58 28.94
N TYR A 571 7.98 22.15 27.70
CA TYR A 571 7.14 22.82 26.71
C TYR A 571 6.19 21.83 26.02
N PRO A 572 4.99 21.61 26.58
CA PRO A 572 3.98 20.77 25.96
C PRO A 572 3.44 21.34 24.64
N SER A 573 3.10 20.46 23.71
CA SER A 573 2.54 20.81 22.40
C SER A 573 1.44 19.84 21.97
N GLN A 574 0.45 20.34 21.26
CA GLN A 574 -0.52 19.56 20.49
C GLN A 574 -0.04 19.19 19.08
N GLU A 575 1.16 19.62 18.68
CA GLU A 575 1.66 19.58 17.30
C GLU A 575 0.82 20.42 16.32
N ILE A 576 0.14 21.45 16.82
CA ILE A 576 -0.63 22.43 16.04
C ILE A 576 -0.08 23.81 16.39
N VAL A 577 0.30 24.62 15.39
CA VAL A 577 0.86 25.96 15.61
C VAL A 577 -0.09 26.82 16.46
N GLY A 578 0.44 27.45 17.50
CA GLY A 578 -0.33 28.25 18.46
C GLY A 578 -1.06 27.43 19.54
N LYS A 579 -0.86 26.11 19.57
CA LYS A 579 -1.39 25.17 20.57
C LYS A 579 -0.23 24.48 21.30
N GLU A 580 0.71 25.30 21.74
CA GLU A 580 1.92 24.91 22.46
C GLU A 580 2.31 26.00 23.47
N GLY A 581 3.08 25.65 24.50
CA GLY A 581 3.54 26.67 25.44
C GLY A 581 4.43 26.14 26.58
N PRO A 582 5.14 27.04 27.29
CA PRO A 582 6.03 26.67 28.38
C PRO A 582 5.25 26.39 29.66
N VAL A 583 5.44 25.22 30.28
CA VAL A 583 4.83 24.88 31.58
C VAL A 583 5.81 25.04 32.74
N LEU A 584 7.11 24.88 32.48
CA LEU A 584 8.22 25.14 33.40
C LEU A 584 9.30 25.90 32.66
N ALA A 585 9.91 26.90 33.30
CA ALA A 585 11.07 27.66 32.83
C ALA A 585 12.33 27.37 33.67
N CYS A 586 13.50 27.80 33.19
CA CYS A 586 14.76 27.63 33.93
C CYS A 586 14.71 28.34 35.28
N SER A 587 14.02 29.49 35.35
CA SER A 587 13.77 30.23 36.58
C SER A 587 12.90 29.51 37.62
N ASP A 588 12.18 28.46 37.21
CA ASP A 588 11.40 27.62 38.12
C ASP A 588 12.25 26.51 38.76
N LEU A 589 13.50 26.34 38.35
CA LEU A 589 14.37 25.25 38.75
C LEU A 589 15.50 25.68 39.69
N VAL A 590 16.03 24.71 40.44
CA VAL A 590 17.19 24.83 41.33
C VAL A 590 18.36 24.04 40.74
N ALA A 591 19.54 24.65 40.68
CA ALA A 591 20.73 24.08 40.04
C ALA A 591 21.91 23.93 41.01
N ASP A 592 21.66 23.30 42.17
CA ASP A 592 22.61 23.08 43.25
C ASP A 592 23.29 21.69 43.22
N GLY A 593 22.97 20.86 42.23
CA GLY A 593 23.46 19.49 42.13
C GLY A 593 22.69 18.45 42.93
N GLU A 594 21.62 18.82 43.63
CA GLU A 594 20.73 17.90 44.35
C GLU A 594 19.49 17.52 43.53
N TRP A 595 18.77 16.48 43.98
CA TRP A 595 17.51 16.07 43.35
C TRP A 595 16.33 16.89 43.87
N HIS A 596 15.56 17.46 42.95
CA HIS A 596 14.38 18.28 43.20
C HIS A 596 13.17 17.72 42.44
N VAL A 597 11.97 18.15 42.84
CA VAL A 597 10.73 17.91 42.10
C VAL A 597 10.05 19.25 41.85
N ALA A 598 9.89 19.61 40.57
CA ALA A 598 9.07 20.74 40.15
C ALA A 598 7.70 20.22 39.72
N THR A 599 6.63 20.90 40.14
CA THR A 599 5.26 20.56 39.76
C THR A 599 4.58 21.79 39.19
N ALA A 600 3.99 21.66 38.01
CA ALA A 600 3.28 22.74 37.33
C ALA A 600 1.85 22.35 36.96
N ASP A 601 0.93 23.31 37.04
CA ASP A 601 -0.48 23.16 36.68
C ASP A 601 -0.68 23.55 35.20
N MET A 602 -1.05 22.58 34.38
CA MET A 602 -1.27 22.71 32.94
C MET A 602 -2.43 23.65 32.58
N ARG A 603 -3.32 24.00 33.53
CA ARG A 603 -4.37 25.01 33.29
C ARG A 603 -3.81 26.40 32.98
N LYS A 604 -2.53 26.64 33.27
CA LYS A 604 -1.82 27.85 32.84
C LYS A 604 -1.58 27.91 31.32
N LEU A 605 -1.79 26.80 30.62
CA LEU A 605 -1.70 26.66 29.16
C LEU A 605 -3.08 26.40 28.55
N PRO A 606 -4.02 27.37 28.59
CA PRO A 606 -5.40 27.15 28.13
C PRO A 606 -5.50 26.84 26.63
N ALA A 607 -4.46 27.16 25.85
CA ALA A 607 -4.39 26.81 24.44
C ALA A 607 -4.09 25.30 24.22
N VAL A 608 -3.48 24.61 25.19
CA VAL A 608 -3.08 23.20 25.06
C VAL A 608 -4.15 22.32 25.71
N GLU A 609 -5.06 21.76 24.91
CA GLU A 609 -6.18 20.94 25.41
C GLU A 609 -5.76 19.49 25.66
N GLU A 610 -4.71 19.03 24.97
CA GLU A 610 -4.09 17.71 25.13
C GLU A 610 -2.59 17.79 24.85
N VAL A 611 -1.79 16.88 25.39
CA VAL A 611 -0.35 16.81 25.11
C VAL A 611 -0.07 15.69 24.12
N LYS A 612 0.50 16.03 22.96
CA LYS A 612 0.92 15.11 21.89
C LYS A 612 2.41 15.13 21.61
N GLY A 613 3.09 16.20 22.02
CA GLY A 613 4.53 16.34 21.96
C GLY A 613 5.07 17.11 23.17
N LEU A 614 6.38 16.98 23.41
CA LEU A 614 7.09 17.77 24.39
C LEU A 614 8.38 18.33 23.79
N ALA A 615 8.76 19.52 24.24
CA ALA A 615 10.11 20.02 24.06
C ALA A 615 10.76 20.35 25.40
N PHE A 616 12.04 20.03 25.51
CA PHE A 616 12.92 20.48 26.58
C PHE A 616 13.85 21.54 26.04
N GLY A 617 14.12 22.56 26.84
CA GLY A 617 15.07 23.61 26.50
C GLY A 617 15.79 24.06 27.74
N PHE A 618 17.00 24.58 27.62
CA PHE A 618 17.59 25.37 28.69
C PHE A 618 18.83 26.13 28.22
N ASP A 619 19.19 27.15 28.98
CA ASP A 619 20.42 27.91 28.82
C ASP A 619 21.44 27.54 29.90
N SER A 620 22.72 27.69 29.55
CA SER A 620 23.84 27.50 30.47
C SER A 620 24.30 28.84 31.04
N ALA A 621 24.37 28.96 32.36
CA ALA A 621 25.03 30.08 33.05
C ALA A 621 26.51 29.83 33.31
N ALA A 622 26.96 28.59 33.11
CA ALA A 622 28.35 28.17 33.26
C ALA A 622 28.97 27.78 31.91
N ALA A 623 30.22 27.31 31.96
CA ALA A 623 30.89 26.75 30.77
C ALA A 623 30.10 25.57 30.18
N GLU A 624 29.41 24.80 31.02
CA GLU A 624 28.54 23.68 30.66
C GLU A 624 27.41 23.55 31.67
N ALA A 625 26.21 23.19 31.19
CA ALA A 625 25.04 22.91 32.01
C ALA A 625 24.62 21.46 31.83
N HIS A 626 24.23 20.82 32.93
CA HIS A 626 23.76 19.45 32.98
C HIS A 626 22.41 19.40 33.70
N LEU A 627 21.46 18.68 33.11
CA LEU A 627 20.11 18.45 33.63
C LEU A 627 19.83 16.95 33.60
N TRP A 628 19.84 16.30 34.75
CA TRP A 628 19.40 14.92 34.92
C TRP A 628 17.90 14.88 35.19
N VAL A 629 17.19 13.98 34.54
CA VAL A 629 15.75 13.79 34.67
C VAL A 629 15.50 12.33 35.05
N ASP A 630 14.99 12.11 36.27
CA ASP A 630 14.57 10.79 36.75
C ASP A 630 13.22 10.42 36.13
N TYR A 631 12.26 11.35 36.21
CA TYR A 631 10.99 11.21 35.52
C TYR A 631 10.36 12.56 35.18
N LEU A 632 9.55 12.55 34.14
CA LEU A 632 8.48 13.52 33.88
C LEU A 632 7.18 12.74 33.85
N ARG A 633 6.18 13.13 34.66
CA ARG A 633 4.89 12.44 34.69
C ARG A 633 3.71 13.40 34.74
N PHE A 634 2.61 12.97 34.16
CA PHE A 634 1.33 13.66 34.12
C PHE A 634 0.37 13.05 35.12
N SER A 635 -0.26 13.87 35.95
CA SER A 635 -1.11 13.41 37.06
C SER A 635 -2.35 14.28 37.26
N ALA A 636 -3.38 13.70 37.88
CA ALA A 636 -4.61 14.43 38.24
C ALA A 636 -4.41 15.40 39.41
N THR A 637 -3.46 15.10 40.29
CA THR A 637 -3.13 15.89 41.50
C THR A 637 -1.65 16.26 41.53
N PRO A 638 -1.23 17.30 42.28
CA PRO A 638 0.17 17.77 42.28
C PRO A 638 1.20 16.70 42.64
N ASP A 639 0.85 15.76 43.52
CA ASP A 639 1.74 14.69 44.01
C ASP A 639 1.23 13.28 43.64
N GLY A 640 0.24 13.21 42.76
CA GLY A 640 -0.40 11.95 42.37
C GLY A 640 0.49 11.06 41.51
N PRO A 641 0.13 9.76 41.37
CA PRO A 641 0.79 8.89 40.42
C PRO A 641 0.55 9.36 38.98
N ALA A 642 1.40 8.88 38.07
CA ALA A 642 1.14 9.04 36.64
C ALA A 642 -0.20 8.38 36.27
N PHE A 643 -0.86 8.89 35.23
CA PHE A 643 -1.95 8.14 34.62
C PHE A 643 -1.47 6.75 34.17
N PRO A 644 -2.33 5.72 34.22
CA PRO A 644 -1.99 4.41 33.66
C PRO A 644 -1.69 4.56 32.17
N ALA A 645 -0.71 3.79 31.69
CA ALA A 645 -0.39 3.78 30.27
C ALA A 645 -1.60 3.32 29.45
N ALA A 646 -1.96 4.09 28.43
CA ALA A 646 -2.93 3.70 27.42
C ALA A 646 -2.19 3.37 26.12
N ALA A 647 -2.70 2.39 25.37
CA ALA A 647 -2.18 2.09 24.04
C ALA A 647 -2.51 3.24 23.09
N ASN A 648 -1.61 3.53 22.14
CA ASN A 648 -1.77 4.58 21.13
C ASN A 648 -2.05 5.97 21.74
N SER A 649 -1.50 6.26 22.92
CA SER A 649 -1.58 7.57 23.54
C SER A 649 -0.20 8.14 23.82
N PHE A 650 -0.13 9.46 23.97
CA PHE A 650 1.04 10.09 24.56
C PHE A 650 1.32 9.49 25.95
N PRO A 651 2.58 9.17 26.29
CA PRO A 651 2.91 8.49 27.54
C PRO A 651 2.70 9.41 28.74
N ALA A 652 1.98 8.92 29.75
CA ALA A 652 1.76 9.63 31.01
C ALA A 652 3.00 9.74 31.89
N SER A 653 4.07 9.02 31.57
CA SER A 653 5.37 9.10 32.25
C SER A 653 6.50 8.86 31.26
N LEU A 654 7.60 9.60 31.41
CA LEU A 654 8.82 9.49 30.61
C LEU A 654 10.00 8.85 31.36
N ALA A 655 9.77 8.26 32.54
CA ALA A 655 10.82 7.60 33.33
C ALA A 655 11.57 6.51 32.53
N ASP A 656 10.83 5.76 31.71
CA ASP A 656 11.36 4.69 30.87
C ASP A 656 11.70 5.15 29.44
N SER A 657 11.63 6.46 29.16
CA SER A 657 11.97 6.96 27.83
C SER A 657 13.47 6.75 27.56
N GLY A 658 13.78 6.18 26.39
CA GLY A 658 15.17 5.99 25.96
C GLY A 658 15.78 7.31 25.48
N VAL A 659 17.11 7.41 25.53
CA VAL A 659 17.89 8.54 25.00
C VAL A 659 17.47 8.87 23.56
N ALA A 660 17.32 7.84 22.75
CA ALA A 660 16.95 7.93 21.33
C ALA A 660 15.59 8.59 21.07
N ALA A 661 14.70 8.65 22.07
CA ALA A 661 13.39 9.27 21.92
C ALA A 661 13.43 10.81 21.92
N TRP A 662 14.58 11.39 22.25
CA TRP A 662 14.79 12.83 22.36
C TRP A 662 15.63 13.35 21.19
N GLU A 663 15.04 14.21 20.38
CA GLU A 663 15.68 14.79 19.20
C GLU A 663 16.27 16.16 19.50
N PRO A 664 17.57 16.41 19.26
CA PRO A 664 18.14 17.75 19.38
C PRO A 664 17.54 18.71 18.35
N ARG A 665 17.24 19.94 18.79
CA ARG A 665 16.65 21.02 17.99
C ARG A 665 17.60 22.21 17.92
N PRO A 666 18.77 22.07 17.27
CA PRO A 666 19.76 23.15 17.22
C PRO A 666 19.22 24.36 16.46
N GLY A 667 18.34 24.18 15.46
CA GLY A 667 17.72 25.30 14.72
C GLY A 667 16.66 26.07 15.49
N TRP A 668 16.25 25.61 16.67
CA TRP A 668 15.35 26.37 17.56
C TRP A 668 16.12 27.36 18.45
N VAL A 669 17.45 27.37 18.32
CA VAL A 669 18.36 28.28 19.01
C VAL A 669 19.48 28.74 18.10
N THR A 670 20.04 29.90 18.41
CA THR A 670 21.16 30.46 17.64
C THR A 670 22.53 29.87 18.00
N ASN A 671 22.66 29.00 19.01
CA ASN A 671 23.95 28.67 19.66
C ASN A 671 24.29 27.18 19.85
N ALA A 672 23.62 26.24 19.19
CA ALA A 672 23.84 24.81 19.46
C ALA A 672 24.96 24.17 18.63
N GLY A 673 25.97 23.60 19.31
CA GLY A 673 26.99 22.72 18.71
C GLY A 673 26.56 21.23 18.67
N PRO A 674 27.04 20.43 17.70
CA PRO A 674 26.70 19.00 17.56
C PRO A 674 27.23 18.09 18.68
N GLU A 675 28.11 18.58 19.54
CA GLU A 675 28.72 17.84 20.66
C GLU A 675 27.80 17.71 21.90
N TYR A 676 26.65 18.39 21.91
CA TYR A 676 25.68 18.42 23.02
C TYR A 676 24.53 17.46 22.78
N GLY A 677 23.99 16.84 23.84
CA GLY A 677 23.08 15.73 23.64
C GLY A 677 22.36 15.24 24.90
N VAL A 678 21.76 14.06 24.74
CA VAL A 678 21.08 13.31 25.79
C VAL A 678 21.84 12.00 25.98
N ARG A 679 22.04 11.55 27.21
CA ARG A 679 22.60 10.22 27.52
C ARG A 679 21.92 9.61 28.74
N ARG A 680 22.13 8.31 28.97
CA ARG A 680 21.65 7.65 30.19
C ARG A 680 22.74 7.73 31.26
N ASP A 681 22.37 8.17 32.46
CA ASP A 681 23.21 8.13 33.66
C ASP A 681 22.44 7.40 34.77
N GLY A 682 22.76 6.12 34.96
CA GLY A 682 21.99 5.21 35.82
C GLY A 682 20.53 5.10 35.35
N GLN A 683 19.59 5.47 36.22
CA GLN A 683 18.16 5.47 35.91
C GLN A 683 17.69 6.79 35.28
N ALA A 684 18.50 7.85 35.27
CA ALA A 684 18.11 9.16 34.76
C ALA A 684 18.56 9.38 33.31
N LEU A 685 17.87 10.30 32.63
CA LEU A 685 18.33 10.89 31.39
C LEU A 685 19.09 12.18 31.69
N GLU A 686 20.33 12.29 31.25
CA GLU A 686 21.14 13.49 31.36
C GLU A 686 21.10 14.26 30.03
N PHE A 687 20.63 15.50 30.08
CA PHE A 687 20.73 16.48 29.02
C PHE A 687 21.90 17.41 29.35
N TYR A 688 22.78 17.68 28.40
CA TYR A 688 23.95 18.53 28.64
C TYR A 688 24.26 19.44 27.43
N THR A 689 24.72 20.66 27.70
CA THR A 689 25.00 21.68 26.67
C THR A 689 25.99 22.74 27.15
N ARG A 690 26.72 23.38 26.23
CA ARG A 690 27.46 24.63 26.47
C ARG A 690 26.76 25.78 25.74
N GLY A 691 25.83 26.42 26.44
CA GLY A 691 24.93 27.45 25.90
C GLY A 691 23.49 26.94 25.81
N GLY A 692 22.67 27.66 25.05
CA GLY A 692 21.25 27.34 24.88
C GLY A 692 21.02 26.15 23.94
N MET A 693 20.28 25.14 24.39
CA MET A 693 19.90 23.98 23.58
C MET A 693 18.44 23.58 23.81
N SER A 694 17.82 22.97 22.81
CA SER A 694 16.50 22.36 22.93
C SER A 694 16.49 20.94 22.38
N TRP A 695 15.61 20.11 22.92
CA TRP A 695 15.30 18.77 22.47
C TRP A 695 13.79 18.62 22.34
N SER A 696 13.33 17.70 21.49
CA SER A 696 11.91 17.38 21.36
C SER A 696 11.65 15.89 21.49
N PHE A 697 10.53 15.54 22.11
CA PHE A 697 10.00 14.20 22.26
C PHE A 697 8.64 14.14 21.56
N PHE A 698 8.59 13.42 20.44
CA PHE A 698 7.39 13.24 19.62
C PHE A 698 7.15 11.75 19.41
N PRO A 699 6.22 11.11 20.17
CA PRO A 699 5.93 9.68 20.06
C PRO A 699 5.55 9.24 18.64
N ALA A 700 4.93 10.14 17.86
CA ALA A 700 4.58 9.90 16.46
C ALA A 700 5.79 9.48 15.62
N CYS A 701 6.97 10.04 15.91
CA CYS A 701 8.21 9.67 15.22
C CYS A 701 8.66 8.25 15.58
N ALA A 702 8.52 7.83 16.85
CA ALA A 702 8.84 6.48 17.27
C ALA A 702 7.85 5.46 16.67
N GLU A 703 6.56 5.80 16.62
CA GLU A 703 5.54 4.98 15.95
C GLU A 703 5.83 4.84 14.45
N LEU A 704 6.16 5.94 13.77
CA LEU A 704 6.52 5.91 12.37
C LEU A 704 7.81 5.09 12.13
N ALA A 705 8.81 5.19 12.99
CA ALA A 705 10.02 4.36 12.90
C ALA A 705 9.70 2.86 13.03
N GLN A 706 8.83 2.50 13.97
CA GLN A 706 8.36 1.13 14.14
C GLN A 706 7.57 0.64 12.94
N GLU A 707 6.72 1.49 12.39
CA GLU A 707 5.98 1.16 11.18
C GLU A 707 6.93 0.96 10.00
N TYR A 708 7.97 1.79 9.85
CA TYR A 708 9.01 1.59 8.83
C TYR A 708 9.76 0.27 8.95
N LEU A 709 10.04 -0.20 10.17
CA LEU A 709 10.58 -1.54 10.36
C LEU A 709 9.56 -2.63 9.99
N HIS A 710 8.28 -2.41 10.30
CA HIS A 710 7.22 -3.33 9.93
C HIS A 710 7.05 -3.44 8.41
N VAL A 711 6.89 -2.33 7.69
CA VAL A 711 6.70 -2.32 6.23
C VAL A 711 7.92 -2.90 5.49
N LEU A 712 9.14 -2.66 5.97
CA LEU A 712 10.35 -3.32 5.47
C LEU A 712 10.22 -4.84 5.59
N SER A 713 9.86 -5.36 6.76
CA SER A 713 9.65 -6.80 6.96
C SER A 713 8.48 -7.37 6.13
N ARG A 714 7.62 -6.52 5.58
CA ARG A 714 6.55 -6.86 4.63
C ARG A 714 6.97 -6.73 3.18
N GLY A 715 8.23 -6.41 2.88
CA GLY A 715 8.76 -6.37 1.51
C GLY A 715 8.56 -5.03 0.79
N ALA A 716 8.12 -3.99 1.50
CA ALA A 716 8.07 -2.63 0.97
C ALA A 716 9.36 -1.85 1.30
N CYS A 717 9.71 -0.90 0.44
CA CYS A 717 10.73 0.11 0.67
C CYS A 717 10.07 1.40 1.18
N LEU A 718 10.88 2.39 1.56
CA LEU A 718 10.39 3.62 2.20
C LEU A 718 10.32 4.79 1.23
N GLY A 719 9.26 5.59 1.38
CA GLY A 719 9.07 6.87 0.73
C GLY A 719 8.39 7.88 1.66
N SER A 720 8.66 9.17 1.45
CA SER A 720 8.17 10.28 2.29
C SER A 720 8.48 10.14 3.78
N GLY A 721 8.20 11.17 4.58
CA GLY A 721 8.34 11.13 6.05
C GLY A 721 9.72 10.74 6.59
N LEU A 722 10.75 10.69 5.73
CA LEU A 722 12.08 10.19 6.06
C LEU A 722 12.79 11.20 6.92
N ARG A 723 13.43 10.72 7.98
CA ARG A 723 14.26 11.55 8.84
C ARG A 723 15.74 11.28 8.60
N ALA A 724 16.55 12.33 8.70
CA ALA A 724 17.99 12.27 8.42
C ALA A 724 18.77 11.41 9.42
N ASP A 725 18.27 11.29 10.65
CA ASP A 725 18.85 10.52 11.75
C ASP A 725 18.59 9.01 11.63
N TRP A 726 17.61 8.57 10.84
CA TRP A 726 17.32 7.15 10.57
C TRP A 726 18.28 6.51 9.55
N THR A 727 19.58 6.78 9.71
CA THR A 727 20.65 6.44 8.76
C THR A 727 20.63 4.97 8.34
N THR A 728 20.56 4.05 9.30
CA THR A 728 20.52 2.59 9.06
C THR A 728 19.29 2.16 8.26
N VAL A 729 18.10 2.58 8.69
CA VAL A 729 16.82 2.21 8.05
C VAL A 729 16.72 2.81 6.65
N ASN A 730 17.12 4.07 6.49
CA ASN A 730 17.18 4.74 5.20
C ASN A 730 18.16 4.07 4.24
N ALA A 731 19.36 3.69 4.72
CA ALA A 731 20.37 3.02 3.90
C ALA A 731 19.91 1.63 3.45
N PHE A 732 19.32 0.85 4.35
CA PHE A 732 18.77 -0.46 4.03
C PHE A 732 17.68 -0.36 2.97
N SER A 733 16.69 0.51 3.18
CA SER A 733 15.59 0.75 2.24
C SER A 733 16.09 1.21 0.87
N ALA A 734 17.01 2.18 0.85
CA ALA A 734 17.59 2.71 -0.38
C ALA A 734 18.26 1.61 -1.22
N GLN A 735 18.93 0.66 -0.58
CA GLN A 735 19.54 -0.48 -1.26
C GLN A 735 18.48 -1.50 -1.72
N ALA A 736 17.43 -1.74 -0.92
CA ALA A 736 16.32 -2.62 -1.28
C ALA A 736 15.61 -2.16 -2.56
N MET A 737 15.45 -0.84 -2.77
CA MET A 737 14.84 -0.29 -3.99
C MET A 737 15.56 -0.69 -5.28
N ALA A 738 16.88 -0.93 -5.21
CA ALA A 738 17.71 -1.35 -6.35
C ALA A 738 17.77 -2.87 -6.59
N LEU A 739 17.11 -3.65 -5.74
CA LEU A 739 17.06 -5.10 -5.80
C LEU A 739 15.67 -5.58 -6.21
N SER A 740 15.55 -6.86 -6.54
CA SER A 740 14.27 -7.48 -6.86
C SER A 740 13.69 -8.12 -5.60
N PRO A 741 12.42 -7.82 -5.23
CA PRO A 741 11.79 -8.46 -4.09
C PRO A 741 11.58 -9.95 -4.35
N PHE A 742 11.71 -10.75 -3.31
CA PHE A 742 11.39 -12.18 -3.35
C PHE A 742 9.88 -12.35 -3.15
N ALA A 743 9.18 -12.50 -4.26
CA ALA A 743 7.72 -12.43 -4.30
C ALA A 743 7.03 -13.75 -3.88
N GLY A 744 7.68 -14.91 -3.94
CA GLY A 744 7.04 -16.19 -3.63
C GLY A 744 6.76 -16.37 -2.13
N SER A 745 5.60 -16.94 -1.77
CA SER A 745 5.26 -17.20 -0.35
C SER A 745 6.21 -18.13 0.37
N LYS A 746 6.94 -18.98 -0.37
CA LYS A 746 7.97 -19.90 0.13
C LYS A 746 9.39 -19.39 -0.09
N ASP A 747 9.55 -18.20 -0.68
CA ASP A 747 10.88 -17.62 -0.88
C ASP A 747 11.50 -17.25 0.46
N VAL A 748 10.68 -16.74 1.40
CA VAL A 748 11.08 -16.38 2.77
C VAL A 748 10.07 -16.94 3.78
N THR A 749 10.54 -17.71 4.75
CA THR A 749 9.71 -18.29 5.81
C THR A 749 10.30 -18.02 7.20
N VAL A 750 9.45 -18.00 8.22
CA VAL A 750 9.84 -17.74 9.62
C VAL A 750 9.43 -18.93 10.48
N ARG A 751 10.35 -19.41 11.32
CA ARG A 751 10.11 -20.55 12.23
C ARG A 751 10.38 -20.18 13.69
N PRO A 752 9.50 -20.54 14.64
CA PRO A 752 8.18 -21.15 14.39
C PRO A 752 7.23 -20.14 13.73
N GLU A 753 6.32 -20.63 12.89
CA GLU A 753 5.34 -19.78 12.18
C GLU A 753 4.39 -19.06 13.14
N SER A 754 4.16 -19.64 14.32
CA SER A 754 3.34 -19.06 15.39
C SER A 754 4.00 -17.88 16.12
N SER A 755 5.23 -17.49 15.76
CA SER A 755 5.97 -16.43 16.44
C SER A 755 5.39 -15.04 16.23
N GLY A 756 4.60 -14.83 15.17
CA GLY A 756 4.13 -13.50 14.76
C GLY A 756 5.20 -12.60 14.17
N VAL A 757 6.45 -13.07 14.03
CA VAL A 757 7.52 -12.33 13.36
C VAL A 757 7.32 -12.37 11.84
N THR A 758 7.44 -11.21 11.21
CA THR A 758 7.34 -11.04 9.75
C THR A 758 8.71 -10.90 9.14
N ALA A 759 8.90 -11.36 7.90
CA ALA A 759 10.17 -11.25 7.20
C ALA A 759 10.01 -11.17 5.68
N SER A 760 10.96 -10.48 5.05
CA SER A 760 11.06 -10.25 3.61
C SER A 760 12.52 -10.29 3.16
N ALA A 761 12.74 -10.45 1.86
CA ALA A 761 14.07 -10.40 1.27
C ALA A 761 14.05 -9.83 -0.14
N TRP A 762 15.19 -9.28 -0.54
CA TRP A 762 15.42 -8.76 -1.89
C TRP A 762 16.77 -9.24 -2.39
N GLY A 763 16.89 -9.61 -3.66
CA GLY A 763 18.16 -10.09 -4.18
C GLY A 763 18.36 -9.88 -5.68
N ARG A 764 19.60 -9.56 -6.06
CA ARG A 764 20.02 -9.37 -7.45
C ARG A 764 21.55 -9.33 -7.56
N LYS A 765 22.12 -9.91 -8.61
CA LYS A 765 23.57 -9.83 -8.95
C LYS A 765 24.48 -10.15 -7.76
N GLY A 766 24.18 -11.24 -7.04
CA GLY A 766 24.97 -11.71 -5.90
C GLY A 766 24.71 -10.98 -4.59
N ARG A 767 23.84 -9.97 -4.58
CA ARG A 767 23.41 -9.21 -3.40
C ARG A 767 22.09 -9.76 -2.87
N LEU A 768 21.96 -9.88 -1.56
CA LEU A 768 20.78 -10.27 -0.80
C LEU A 768 20.57 -9.41 0.46
N LEU A 769 19.45 -8.69 0.55
CA LEU A 769 18.96 -8.08 1.80
C LEU A 769 17.86 -8.92 2.42
N LEU A 770 17.77 -8.87 3.75
CA LEU A 770 16.73 -9.51 4.54
C LEU A 770 16.33 -8.59 5.69
N ALA A 771 15.02 -8.39 5.85
CA ALA A 771 14.43 -7.71 7.00
C ALA A 771 13.52 -8.67 7.76
N ALA A 772 13.59 -8.69 9.08
CA ALA A 772 12.60 -9.38 9.92
C ALA A 772 12.24 -8.54 11.14
N HIS A 773 10.97 -8.47 11.51
CA HIS A 773 10.47 -7.58 12.55
C HIS A 773 9.54 -8.33 13.53
N ASN A 774 9.73 -8.11 14.82
CA ASN A 774 8.86 -8.62 15.87
C ASN A 774 7.82 -7.56 16.27
N GLY A 775 6.68 -7.56 15.59
CA GLY A 775 5.54 -6.71 15.96
C GLY A 775 4.72 -7.22 17.16
N THR A 776 5.15 -8.29 17.82
CA THR A 776 4.40 -8.86 18.95
C THR A 776 4.78 -8.21 20.28
N GLY A 777 3.91 -8.33 21.27
CA GLY A 777 4.19 -7.88 22.64
C GLY A 777 5.14 -8.77 23.44
N GLN A 778 5.75 -9.80 22.83
CA GLN A 778 6.62 -10.77 23.52
C GLN A 778 7.94 -10.99 22.78
N PRO A 779 9.05 -11.30 23.48
CA PRO A 779 10.30 -11.67 22.81
C PRO A 779 10.13 -12.95 21.99
N ALA A 780 10.74 -12.99 20.80
CA ALA A 780 10.66 -14.12 19.89
C ALA A 780 12.06 -14.60 19.48
N ALA A 781 12.31 -15.91 19.61
CA ALA A 781 13.48 -16.56 19.01
C ALA A 781 13.03 -17.26 17.74
N VAL A 782 13.56 -16.82 16.59
CA VAL A 782 13.12 -17.31 15.28
C VAL A 782 14.29 -17.68 14.38
N THR A 783 14.01 -18.53 13.39
CA THR A 783 14.86 -18.74 12.23
C THR A 783 14.15 -18.24 10.99
N VAL A 784 14.76 -17.28 10.30
CA VAL A 784 14.30 -16.83 8.97
C VAL A 784 15.02 -17.67 7.92
N GLU A 785 14.27 -18.36 7.06
CA GLU A 785 14.82 -19.20 6.00
C GLU A 785 14.52 -18.60 4.63
N VAL A 786 15.55 -18.42 3.80
CA VAL A 786 15.42 -18.03 2.39
C VAL A 786 15.74 -19.24 1.52
N SER A 787 14.81 -19.62 0.65
CA SER A 787 14.95 -20.86 -0.13
C SER A 787 16.02 -20.75 -1.22
N SER A 788 16.58 -21.89 -1.63
CA SER A 788 17.70 -21.94 -2.59
C SER A 788 17.35 -21.42 -3.99
N GLU A 789 16.10 -21.51 -4.42
CA GLU A 789 15.66 -21.08 -5.76
C GLU A 789 15.79 -19.56 -5.97
N PRO A 790 15.16 -18.68 -5.16
CA PRO A 790 15.33 -17.24 -5.30
C PRO A 790 16.77 -16.79 -5.09
N LEU A 791 17.54 -17.46 -4.21
CA LEU A 791 18.98 -17.20 -4.05
C LEU A 791 19.77 -17.46 -5.33
N THR A 792 19.48 -18.58 -6.00
CA THR A 792 20.09 -18.95 -7.28
C THR A 792 19.71 -17.95 -8.37
N ARG A 793 18.43 -17.55 -8.45
CA ARG A 793 17.97 -16.50 -9.39
C ARG A 793 18.67 -15.16 -9.16
N ALA A 794 18.90 -14.81 -7.90
CA ALA A 794 19.63 -13.61 -7.52
C ALA A 794 21.16 -13.72 -7.74
N GLY A 795 21.69 -14.91 -8.06
CA GLY A 795 23.13 -15.15 -8.22
C GLY A 795 23.90 -15.09 -6.90
N VAL A 796 23.23 -15.29 -5.77
CA VAL A 796 23.83 -15.20 -4.43
C VAL A 796 24.65 -16.45 -4.19
N THR A 797 25.95 -16.25 -3.97
CA THR A 797 26.86 -17.30 -3.50
C THR A 797 27.18 -17.07 -2.02
N PRO A 798 27.26 -18.13 -1.21
CA PRO A 798 27.58 -17.99 0.21
C PRO A 798 29.00 -17.44 0.36
N GLY A 799 29.13 -16.31 1.03
CA GLY A 799 30.42 -15.65 1.26
C GLY A 799 30.58 -15.26 2.73
N PRO A 800 31.82 -15.16 3.24
CA PRO A 800 32.10 -14.90 4.67
C PRO A 800 31.87 -13.45 5.11
N ARG A 801 31.48 -12.53 4.21
CA ARG A 801 31.26 -11.12 4.52
C ARG A 801 29.76 -10.82 4.55
N ALA A 802 29.16 -10.88 5.74
CA ALA A 802 27.79 -10.42 5.96
C ALA A 802 27.81 -9.22 6.93
N LEU A 803 27.00 -8.21 6.65
CA LEU A 803 26.71 -7.11 7.54
C LEU A 803 25.30 -7.29 8.11
N SER A 804 25.17 -7.13 9.42
CA SER A 804 23.88 -7.23 10.09
C SER A 804 23.75 -6.21 11.20
N ARG A 805 22.54 -5.68 11.35
CA ARG A 805 22.14 -4.75 12.39
C ARG A 805 20.86 -5.24 13.06
N LEU A 806 20.86 -5.28 14.39
CA LEU A 806 19.64 -5.35 15.17
C LEU A 806 19.19 -3.91 15.41
N VAL A 807 17.95 -3.57 15.07
CA VAL A 807 17.43 -2.20 15.06
C VAL A 807 16.15 -2.13 15.89
N GLY A 808 16.06 -1.18 16.83
CA GLY A 808 14.92 -1.04 17.76
C GLY A 808 13.97 0.12 17.44
N ARG A 809 13.15 0.50 18.44
CA ARG A 809 12.07 1.53 18.38
C ARG A 809 12.41 2.87 17.75
N MET A 810 13.69 3.25 17.72
CA MET A 810 14.16 4.53 17.18
C MET A 810 15.07 4.38 15.96
N ALA A 811 15.02 3.24 15.27
CA ALA A 811 15.93 2.93 14.17
C ALA A 811 17.42 2.82 14.58
N GLU A 812 17.71 2.69 15.88
CA GLU A 812 19.06 2.57 16.42
C GLU A 812 19.53 1.11 16.63
N PRO A 813 20.84 0.84 16.51
CA PRO A 813 21.41 -0.47 16.80
C PRO A 813 21.23 -0.91 18.26
N SER A 814 20.68 -2.11 18.52
CA SER A 814 20.40 -2.58 19.89
C SER A 814 21.25 -3.79 20.38
N GLY A 815 22.08 -4.41 19.53
CA GLY A 815 22.91 -5.56 19.96
C GLY A 815 23.74 -6.25 18.86
N PRO A 816 24.49 -7.32 19.20
CA PRO A 816 25.25 -8.09 18.23
C PRO A 816 24.34 -8.78 17.22
N GLY A 817 24.80 -8.84 15.98
CA GLY A 817 24.05 -9.37 14.86
C GLY A 817 23.72 -10.86 14.95
N PRO A 818 22.69 -11.32 14.21
CA PRO A 818 22.30 -12.72 14.12
C PRO A 818 23.41 -13.63 13.58
N ILE A 819 23.27 -14.94 13.85
CA ILE A 819 24.12 -15.96 13.24
C ILE A 819 23.47 -16.40 11.94
N ALA A 820 24.12 -16.11 10.82
CA ALA A 820 23.74 -16.61 9.50
C ALA A 820 24.46 -17.94 9.21
N SER A 821 23.73 -18.93 8.70
CA SER A 821 24.28 -20.18 8.19
C SER A 821 23.71 -20.49 6.82
N HIS A 822 24.47 -21.19 5.99
CA HIS A 822 24.05 -21.55 4.64
C HIS A 822 24.25 -23.04 4.39
N ASP A 823 23.26 -23.69 3.79
CA ASP A 823 23.34 -25.09 3.35
C ASP A 823 22.74 -25.26 1.94
N ARG A 824 22.63 -26.51 1.46
CA ARG A 824 22.05 -26.80 0.13
C ARG A 824 20.57 -26.43 0.01
N ARG A 825 19.87 -26.19 1.12
CA ARG A 825 18.44 -25.84 1.15
C ARG A 825 18.23 -24.32 1.12
N GLY A 826 19.26 -23.53 1.44
CA GLY A 826 19.24 -22.08 1.35
C GLY A 826 19.99 -21.38 2.48
N LEU A 827 19.58 -20.14 2.77
CA LEU A 827 20.12 -19.32 3.85
C LEU A 827 19.22 -19.43 5.09
N ARG A 828 19.81 -19.57 6.27
CA ARG A 828 19.12 -19.51 7.56
C ARG A 828 19.71 -18.41 8.43
N LEU A 829 18.85 -17.56 8.98
CA LEU A 829 19.20 -16.50 9.91
C LEU A 829 18.54 -16.79 11.26
N ALA A 830 19.34 -17.21 12.25
CA ALA A 830 18.84 -17.39 13.61
C ALA A 830 18.97 -16.08 14.38
N VAL A 831 17.85 -15.59 14.93
CA VAL A 831 17.78 -14.31 15.62
C VAL A 831 16.81 -14.36 16.80
N ARG A 832 17.14 -13.61 17.85
CA ARG A 832 16.21 -13.32 18.95
C ARG A 832 15.86 -11.84 18.89
N LEU A 833 14.58 -11.53 18.76
CA LEU A 833 14.05 -10.17 18.65
C LEU A 833 13.19 -9.86 19.87
N GLN A 834 13.44 -8.73 20.53
CA GLN A 834 12.53 -8.15 21.52
C GLN A 834 11.29 -7.55 20.82
N PRO A 835 10.22 -7.24 21.56
CA PRO A 835 9.08 -6.49 21.03
C PRO A 835 9.52 -5.20 20.33
N GLY A 836 9.10 -5.01 19.09
CA GLY A 836 9.43 -3.83 18.27
C GLY A 836 10.85 -3.84 17.66
N GLU A 837 11.65 -4.87 17.88
CA GLU A 837 12.95 -4.99 17.22
C GLU A 837 12.81 -5.59 15.82
N ALA A 838 13.67 -5.10 14.93
CA ALA A 838 13.93 -5.70 13.63
C ALA A 838 15.39 -6.10 13.49
N VAL A 839 15.65 -7.06 12.61
CA VAL A 839 16.97 -7.33 12.09
C VAL A 839 17.03 -6.94 10.62
N LEU A 840 18.04 -6.15 10.27
CA LEU A 840 18.37 -5.74 8.92
C LEU A 840 19.71 -6.40 8.55
N TRP A 841 19.68 -7.28 7.56
CA TRP A 841 20.82 -8.11 7.19
C TRP A 841 21.12 -7.99 5.70
N GLY A 842 22.41 -8.00 5.34
CA GLY A 842 22.86 -8.10 3.96
C GLY A 842 24.18 -8.83 3.81
N ASN A 843 24.41 -9.48 2.67
CA ASN A 843 25.68 -10.17 2.40
C ASN A 843 26.80 -9.26 1.85
N TRP A 844 26.73 -7.95 2.07
CA TRP A 844 27.74 -6.93 1.75
C TRP A 844 27.58 -5.72 2.68
N GLY A 845 28.54 -4.80 2.65
CA GLY A 845 28.40 -3.51 3.33
C GLY A 845 27.41 -2.61 2.60
N TRP A 846 26.18 -2.53 3.11
CA TRP A 846 25.07 -1.78 2.50
C TRP A 846 24.83 -0.40 3.13
N GLU A 847 25.46 -0.11 4.26
CA GLU A 847 25.37 1.17 5.00
C GLU A 847 26.16 2.31 4.38
#